data_AF-A0A3N5H7F3-F1
#
_entry.id   AF-A0A3N5H7F3-F1
#
_cell.length_a   1.000
_cell.length_b   1.000
_cell.length_c   1.000
_cell.angle_alpha   90.00
_cell.angle_beta   90.00
_cell.angle_gamma   90.00
#
_symmetry.space_group_name_H-M   'P 1'
#
loop_
_entity.id
_entity.type
_entity.pdbx_description
1 polymer ?
#
loop_
_entity_poly.entity_id
_entity_poly.type
_entity_poly.pdbx_seq_one_letter_code
_entity_poly.pdbx_strand_id
1 'polypeptide(L)'
;MGTALASFAGRLLRISRPIPSWHTSSQPLRIREVAVSRWWNSKNRLSGLGSPERRTRNQGLRTSLPLFPQSFIDDLKLQADIVQVIQEYVSLKKAGQSYKGLCPFHSEKTPSFTVNRDKGFFHCFGCGAGGDVVKFLELQEKLGFQDAVRHLAQKFGLKIPEPEGNRESDAVEREALLKVHERAASYFRAQLAAAGGARPRQHLRERGVTAETTEELGLGFAPRSRDGLRGTLTQEGFGLPLLLRSGLIVEREGGEAVDRFRGRLMVPICRDAGPVIAFGGRALESDQQPKYLNSPETAIYSKGRTLYGLNLTKGHIRRLGYAVLVEGYFDFAQLLQAGILPVVASCGTALTAQQTHLLRRFTSKVILSFDPDAAGQGAAARSCELLVAEGFDVNVAVLPPGADPAGFVRKRGRDAYLELLRTSRPYLEYLLDRSAAEHDLATDEGRRQFLTGMLAVAARIPDPAGRDQFADRLAHKARITEDVIRAEIRKAAVNRRTELTSRELPGFGQVRQAEKGLLWAMVHEPADGLQALGTLADEDLEGLQTAHILEVARTLRDKSVELPAALFERLNSSEAQVLSAAAAGRLAPAPPDACVRALRRVRFEREQAQVQREIDRLQELGAEAYDREINELWQRRKQLLHQIEALV
;
A
#
# COMPACT_ATOMS: atom_id res chain seq x y z
N MET A 1 69.80 -5.82 -28.54
CA MET A 1 70.04 -4.38 -28.32
C MET A 1 68.95 -3.88 -27.36
N GLY A 2 69.17 -3.58 -26.09
CA GLY A 2 70.31 -3.62 -25.20
C GLY A 2 69.76 -3.39 -23.78
N THR A 3 70.33 -4.11 -22.80
CA THR A 3 70.67 -3.66 -21.42
C THR A 3 69.63 -2.92 -20.57
N ALA A 4 69.39 -3.20 -19.28
CA ALA A 4 70.02 -4.07 -18.30
C ALA A 4 69.35 -3.85 -16.91
N LEU A 5 69.32 -4.92 -16.09
CA LEU A 5 69.61 -5.01 -14.63
C LEU A 5 68.79 -4.15 -13.63
N ALA A 6 68.52 -4.56 -12.38
CA ALA A 6 68.61 -5.82 -11.65
C ALA A 6 67.92 -5.65 -10.29
N SER A 7 67.42 -6.76 -9.77
CA SER A 7 67.12 -7.05 -8.37
C SER A 7 68.27 -6.68 -7.43
N PHE A 8 67.96 -6.24 -6.19
CA PHE A 8 68.76 -6.64 -5.03
C PHE A 8 67.92 -6.77 -3.75
N ALA A 9 68.28 -7.80 -3.00
CA ALA A 9 67.59 -8.38 -1.87
C ALA A 9 68.25 -8.02 -0.53
N GLY A 10 67.54 -8.34 0.56
CA GLY A 10 68.12 -8.66 1.88
C GLY A 10 67.78 -7.66 2.99
N ARG A 11 67.72 -8.01 4.27
CA ARG A 11 67.72 -9.30 5.01
C ARG A 11 67.67 -8.88 6.50
N LEU A 12 67.10 -9.74 7.38
CA LEU A 12 67.42 -9.86 8.83
C LEU A 12 66.93 -8.68 9.72
N LEU A 13 66.53 -8.78 11.00
CA LEU A 13 66.47 -9.82 12.04
C LEU A 13 65.78 -9.19 13.29
N ARG A 14 64.90 -9.94 13.98
CA ARG A 14 64.91 -10.24 15.44
C ARG A 14 64.88 -9.07 16.47
N ILE A 15 63.97 -8.97 17.45
CA ILE A 15 63.87 -9.68 18.75
C ILE A 15 62.67 -9.05 19.51
N SER A 16 61.60 -9.75 19.92
CA SER A 16 61.37 -10.57 21.14
C SER A 16 61.11 -9.83 22.47
N ARG A 17 59.86 -9.98 22.97
CA ARG A 17 59.43 -10.31 24.37
C ARG A 17 59.41 -9.19 25.45
N PRO A 18 58.67 -9.34 26.59
CA PRO A 18 58.05 -10.56 27.16
C PRO A 18 56.59 -10.46 27.70
N ILE A 19 56.13 -11.63 28.14
CA ILE A 19 54.90 -12.08 28.83
C ILE A 19 54.89 -11.58 30.31
N PRO A 20 53.75 -11.58 31.03
CA PRO A 20 53.54 -12.66 32.00
C PRO A 20 52.11 -13.25 32.06
N SER A 21 52.11 -14.56 32.19
CA SER A 21 51.03 -15.50 32.52
C SER A 21 50.63 -15.41 34.00
N TRP A 22 49.38 -15.77 34.36
CA TRP A 22 49.11 -16.59 35.55
C TRP A 22 47.91 -17.53 35.34
N HIS A 23 47.99 -18.65 36.04
CA HIS A 23 47.34 -19.94 35.88
C HIS A 23 45.95 -20.07 36.55
N THR A 24 45.11 -20.92 35.93
CA THR A 24 44.16 -21.92 36.46
C THR A 24 43.36 -21.67 37.75
N SER A 25 42.03 -21.78 37.66
CA SER A 25 41.28 -22.73 38.51
C SER A 25 39.95 -23.15 37.87
N SER A 26 39.77 -24.45 37.77
CA SER A 26 38.56 -25.21 37.49
C SER A 26 37.51 -25.09 38.59
N GLN A 27 36.25 -24.82 38.25
CA GLN A 27 35.06 -25.45 38.85
C GLN A 27 33.78 -25.09 38.07
N PRO A 28 32.85 -26.04 37.83
CA PRO A 28 31.58 -25.78 37.16
C PRO A 28 30.52 -25.31 38.16
N LEU A 29 29.91 -24.16 37.89
CA LEU A 29 28.75 -23.68 38.64
C LEU A 29 27.51 -24.50 38.25
N ARG A 30 27.16 -25.45 39.11
CA ARG A 30 25.80 -26.00 39.23
C ARG A 30 24.86 -24.86 39.60
N ILE A 31 23.92 -24.52 38.72
CA ILE A 31 22.71 -23.79 39.12
C ILE A 31 21.59 -24.80 39.23
N ARG A 32 21.00 -24.80 40.43
CA ARG A 32 20.05 -25.75 40.97
C ARG A 32 18.76 -25.78 40.16
N GLU A 33 18.28 -27.00 39.95
CA GLU A 33 16.87 -27.31 39.76
C GLU A 33 16.05 -26.65 40.87
N VAL A 34 15.08 -25.82 40.48
CA VAL A 34 13.94 -25.50 41.33
C VAL A 34 12.76 -26.25 40.76
N ALA A 35 12.38 -27.31 41.47
CA ALA A 35 11.10 -27.95 41.33
C ALA A 35 10.00 -26.96 41.70
N VAL A 36 9.04 -26.75 40.78
CA VAL A 36 7.68 -26.38 41.16
C VAL A 36 6.76 -27.47 40.62
N SER A 37 6.46 -28.37 41.53
CA SER A 37 5.46 -29.42 41.40
C SER A 37 4.04 -28.85 41.45
N ARG A 38 3.17 -29.43 40.61
CA ARG A 38 1.75 -29.75 40.84
C ARG A 38 0.82 -28.61 41.29
N TRP A 39 -0.19 -28.31 40.45
CA TRP A 39 -1.63 -28.47 40.76
C TRP A 39 -2.48 -27.88 39.60
N TRP A 40 -3.12 -28.73 38.79
CA TRP A 40 -4.58 -28.88 38.76
C TRP A 40 -4.97 -30.01 37.82
N ASN A 41 -5.86 -30.85 38.32
CA ASN A 41 -6.34 -32.07 37.70
C ASN A 41 -7.84 -31.90 37.44
N SER A 42 -8.28 -32.35 36.27
CA SER A 42 -9.57 -32.99 36.04
C SER A 42 -10.86 -32.16 35.87
N LYS A 43 -11.61 -32.60 34.85
CA LYS A 43 -13.07 -32.58 34.64
C LYS A 43 -13.72 -31.24 34.27
N ASN A 44 -14.06 -31.12 32.98
CA ASN A 44 -15.48 -31.25 32.64
C ASN A 44 -15.70 -31.82 31.24
N ARG A 45 -16.52 -32.86 31.20
CA ARG A 45 -17.03 -33.59 30.04
C ARG A 45 -18.54 -33.52 30.20
N LEU A 46 -19.26 -32.92 29.26
CA LEU A 46 -20.71 -33.04 28.96
C LEU A 46 -20.94 -32.17 27.71
N SER A 47 -20.92 -32.74 26.51
CA SER A 47 -22.11 -33.17 25.73
C SER A 47 -23.10 -32.03 25.46
N GLY A 48 -23.07 -31.51 24.23
CA GLY A 48 -24.12 -30.69 23.64
C GLY A 48 -24.14 -30.95 22.14
N LEU A 49 -25.10 -31.75 21.71
CA LEU A 49 -25.41 -32.07 20.31
C LEU A 49 -25.84 -30.80 19.57
N GLY A 50 -25.28 -30.58 18.38
CA GLY A 50 -25.70 -29.54 17.43
C GLY A 50 -25.12 -29.82 16.05
N SER A 51 -25.91 -30.45 15.19
CA SER A 51 -25.60 -30.73 13.77
C SER A 51 -25.78 -29.45 12.90
N PRO A 52 -25.46 -29.44 11.59
CA PRO A 52 -24.47 -28.53 11.03
C PRO A 52 -25.10 -27.41 10.18
N GLU A 53 -24.75 -26.15 10.46
CA GLU A 53 -25.07 -25.05 9.54
C GLU A 53 -23.92 -24.78 8.57
N ARG A 54 -24.25 -24.91 7.28
CA ARG A 54 -23.43 -24.54 6.13
C ARG A 54 -23.03 -23.06 6.23
N ARG A 55 -21.75 -22.77 6.46
CA ARG A 55 -21.19 -21.44 6.18
C ARG A 55 -20.48 -21.45 4.84
N THR A 56 -21.11 -20.74 3.92
CA THR A 56 -20.66 -20.40 2.58
C THR A 56 -19.29 -19.71 2.61
N ARG A 57 -18.44 -20.11 1.67
CA ARG A 57 -17.21 -19.41 1.30
C ARG A 57 -17.55 -17.96 0.94
N ASN A 58 -16.94 -17.01 1.61
CA ASN A 58 -16.71 -15.69 1.03
C ASN A 58 -15.29 -15.22 1.36
N GLN A 59 -14.42 -15.36 0.36
CA GLN A 59 -13.13 -14.69 0.27
C GLN A 59 -13.41 -13.22 -0.06
N GLY A 60 -13.39 -12.37 0.96
CA GLY A 60 -13.39 -10.91 0.80
C GLY A 60 -12.01 -10.37 1.17
N LEU A 61 -11.45 -9.52 0.31
CA LEU A 61 -10.21 -8.78 0.53
C LEU A 61 -10.23 -8.12 1.92
N ARG A 62 -9.23 -8.43 2.76
CA ARG A 62 -8.98 -7.66 3.96
C ARG A 62 -8.29 -6.36 3.57
N THR A 63 -9.11 -5.31 3.41
CA THR A 63 -8.72 -3.92 3.64
C THR A 63 -7.92 -3.83 4.94
N SER A 64 -6.89 -2.98 4.94
CA SER A 64 -6.04 -2.70 6.09
C SER A 64 -6.89 -2.46 7.34
N LEU A 65 -6.81 -3.36 8.33
CA LEU A 65 -7.41 -3.08 9.63
C LEU A 65 -6.75 -1.80 10.19
N PRO A 66 -7.53 -0.82 10.67
CA PRO A 66 -6.97 0.32 11.38
C PRO A 66 -6.26 -0.17 12.65
N LEU A 67 -5.07 0.38 12.91
CA LEU A 67 -4.20 0.01 14.03
C LEU A 67 -4.80 0.38 15.40
N PHE A 68 -5.89 1.15 15.41
CA PHE A 68 -6.65 1.57 16.57
C PHE A 68 -8.14 1.24 16.35
N PRO A 69 -8.86 0.76 17.38
CA PRO A 69 -10.32 0.63 17.31
C PRO A 69 -10.97 1.96 16.95
N GLN A 70 -12.00 1.94 16.10
CA GLN A 70 -12.71 3.15 15.69
C GLN A 70 -13.30 3.89 16.91
N SER A 71 -13.82 3.14 17.90
CA SER A 71 -14.30 3.68 19.17
C SER A 71 -13.27 4.53 19.90
N PHE A 72 -12.00 4.12 19.91
CA PHE A 72 -10.94 4.91 20.54
C PHE A 72 -10.61 6.18 19.76
N ILE A 73 -10.62 6.11 18.43
CA ILE A 73 -10.41 7.30 17.60
C ILE A 73 -11.54 8.31 17.86
N ASP A 74 -12.77 7.82 18.01
CA ASP A 74 -13.94 8.65 18.29
C ASP A 74 -13.87 9.23 19.72
N ASP A 75 -13.50 8.43 20.73
CA ASP A 75 -13.26 8.88 22.12
C ASP A 75 -12.13 9.92 22.19
N LEU A 76 -11.05 9.69 21.45
CA LEU A 76 -9.92 10.62 21.36
C LEU A 76 -10.35 11.95 20.74
N LYS A 77 -11.17 11.93 19.69
CA LYS A 77 -11.72 13.15 19.08
C LYS A 77 -12.69 13.89 19.99
N LEU A 78 -13.45 13.17 20.81
CA LEU A 78 -14.36 13.76 21.80
C LEU A 78 -13.61 14.42 22.95
N GLN A 79 -12.52 13.82 23.42
CA GLN A 79 -11.71 14.38 24.52
C GLN A 79 -10.73 15.46 24.07
N ALA A 80 -10.22 15.36 22.83
CA ALA A 80 -9.34 16.37 22.25
C ALA A 80 -10.16 17.57 21.78
N ASP A 81 -10.39 18.54 22.67
CA ASP A 81 -11.01 19.81 22.31
C ASP A 81 -10.23 20.48 21.18
N ILE A 82 -10.79 20.43 19.97
CA ILE A 82 -10.16 20.91 18.75
C ILE A 82 -9.76 22.39 18.87
N VAL A 83 -10.52 23.20 19.61
CA VAL A 83 -10.21 24.62 19.81
C VAL A 83 -8.95 24.76 20.66
N GLN A 84 -8.82 23.99 21.73
CA GLN A 84 -7.62 24.01 22.59
C GLN A 84 -6.38 23.56 21.81
N VAL A 85 -6.48 22.47 21.07
CA VAL A 85 -5.36 21.95 20.27
C VAL A 85 -4.89 22.98 19.24
N ILE A 86 -5.82 23.65 18.56
CA ILE A 86 -5.48 24.63 17.53
C ILE A 86 -4.97 25.94 18.14
N GLN A 87 -5.50 26.36 19.30
CA GLN A 87 -5.09 27.59 19.98
C GLN A 87 -3.62 27.61 20.43
N GLU A 88 -2.97 26.44 20.49
CA GLU A 88 -1.52 26.35 20.71
C GLU A 88 -0.68 26.82 19.52
N TYR A 89 -1.25 26.80 18.31
CA TYR A 89 -0.56 27.19 17.08
C TYR A 89 -1.01 28.54 16.55
N VAL A 90 -2.29 28.88 16.70
CA VAL A 90 -2.87 30.12 16.16
C VAL A 90 -3.87 30.76 17.11
N SER A 91 -3.91 32.09 17.16
CA SER A 91 -4.88 32.82 17.96
C SER A 91 -6.29 32.73 17.35
N LEU A 92 -7.23 32.15 18.09
CA LEU A 92 -8.64 32.07 17.72
C LEU A 92 -9.50 33.01 18.57
N LYS A 93 -10.45 33.71 17.94
CA LYS A 93 -11.47 34.55 18.59
C LYS A 93 -12.85 33.91 18.41
N LYS A 94 -13.67 33.92 19.47
CA LYS A 94 -15.03 33.39 19.40
C LYS A 94 -15.92 34.25 18.49
N ALA A 95 -16.65 33.62 17.58
CA ALA A 95 -17.55 34.24 16.62
C ALA A 95 -18.83 33.37 16.51
N GLY A 96 -19.84 33.70 17.31
CA GLY A 96 -21.06 32.89 17.43
C GLY A 96 -20.78 31.53 18.09
N GLN A 97 -21.20 30.45 17.43
CA GLN A 97 -20.95 29.06 17.86
C GLN A 97 -19.57 28.54 17.43
N SER A 98 -18.86 29.28 16.57
CA SER A 98 -17.54 28.90 16.06
C SER A 98 -16.43 29.84 16.56
N TYR A 99 -15.19 29.51 16.23
CA TYR A 99 -14.01 30.31 16.49
C TYR A 99 -13.34 30.68 15.17
N LYS A 100 -12.87 31.92 15.01
CA LYS A 100 -12.22 32.41 13.79
C LYS A 100 -10.79 32.90 14.07
N GLY A 101 -9.88 32.67 13.14
CA GLY A 101 -8.47 33.10 13.22
C GLY A 101 -7.79 33.17 11.85
N LEU A 102 -6.49 33.48 11.85
CA LEU A 102 -5.65 33.37 10.65
C LEU A 102 -5.28 31.92 10.42
N CYS A 103 -5.28 31.48 9.18
CA CYS A 103 -4.92 30.11 8.82
C CYS A 103 -3.44 29.83 9.09
N PRO A 104 -3.09 28.70 9.74
CA PRO A 104 -1.70 28.28 9.90
C PRO A 104 -1.09 27.68 8.62
N PHE A 105 -1.92 27.31 7.64
CA PHE A 105 -1.49 26.56 6.45
C PHE A 105 -1.18 27.43 5.23
N HIS A 106 -1.60 28.70 5.23
CA HIS A 106 -1.29 29.66 4.18
C HIS A 106 -1.25 31.08 4.76
N SER A 107 -0.52 31.98 4.10
CA SER A 107 -0.39 33.37 4.55
C SER A 107 -1.58 34.21 4.11
N GLU A 108 -2.27 34.84 5.07
CA GLU A 108 -3.38 35.76 4.82
C GLU A 108 -3.40 36.91 5.83
N LYS A 109 -4.11 38.00 5.49
CA LYS A 109 -4.29 39.17 6.38
C LYS A 109 -5.67 39.22 7.03
N THR A 110 -6.65 38.51 6.47
CA THR A 110 -8.04 38.46 6.95
C THR A 110 -8.34 37.06 7.50
N PRO A 111 -8.97 36.93 8.69
CA PRO A 111 -9.31 35.63 9.25
C PRO A 111 -10.25 34.81 8.36
N SER A 112 -9.75 33.74 7.75
CA SER A 112 -10.58 32.79 6.98
C SER A 112 -10.65 31.40 7.62
N PHE A 113 -9.91 31.18 8.70
CA PHE A 113 -9.85 29.91 9.42
C PHE A 113 -10.96 29.84 10.47
N THR A 114 -11.88 28.89 10.33
CA THR A 114 -13.02 28.69 11.24
C THR A 114 -12.92 27.32 11.91
N VAL A 115 -13.15 27.27 13.22
CA VAL A 115 -13.16 26.04 14.03
C VAL A 115 -14.49 25.93 14.73
N ASN A 116 -15.18 24.81 14.57
CA ASN A 116 -16.41 24.52 15.30
C ASN A 116 -16.10 23.53 16.42
N ARG A 117 -16.25 23.96 17.68
CA ARG A 117 -15.94 23.14 18.85
C ARG A 117 -16.90 21.96 18.96
N ASP A 118 -18.19 22.21 18.86
CA ASP A 118 -19.24 21.21 19.12
C ASP A 118 -19.22 20.08 18.09
N LYS A 119 -18.79 20.38 16.85
CA LYS A 119 -18.68 19.40 15.77
C LYS A 119 -17.26 18.83 15.56
N GLY A 120 -16.27 19.32 16.32
CA GLY A 120 -14.91 18.78 16.28
C GLY A 120 -14.17 18.92 14.95
N PHE A 121 -14.44 19.96 14.14
CA PHE A 121 -13.73 20.19 12.87
C PHE A 121 -13.31 21.65 12.65
N PHE A 122 -12.33 21.83 11.77
CA PHE A 122 -11.91 23.14 11.24
C PHE A 122 -12.07 23.20 9.72
N HIS A 123 -12.21 24.42 9.21
CA HIS A 123 -12.18 24.71 7.78
C HIS A 123 -11.61 26.09 7.52
N CYS A 124 -10.75 26.19 6.51
CA CYS A 124 -10.21 27.44 6.03
C CYS A 124 -10.86 27.84 4.71
N PHE A 125 -11.60 28.96 4.70
CA PHE A 125 -12.25 29.48 3.50
C PHE A 125 -11.27 30.13 2.50
N GLY A 126 -10.02 30.39 2.90
CA GLY A 126 -8.98 30.92 2.00
C GLY A 126 -8.30 29.85 1.16
N CYS A 127 -7.82 28.76 1.79
CA CYS A 127 -7.05 27.71 1.10
C CYS A 127 -7.79 26.37 0.94
N GLY A 128 -8.96 26.20 1.55
CA GLY A 128 -9.76 24.98 1.50
C GLY A 128 -9.28 23.85 2.43
N ALA A 129 -8.26 24.10 3.27
CA ALA A 129 -7.83 23.11 4.25
C ALA A 129 -8.93 22.91 5.31
N GLY A 130 -9.30 21.65 5.56
CA GLY A 130 -10.32 21.31 6.55
C GLY A 130 -10.22 19.87 7.02
N GLY A 131 -10.76 19.60 8.21
CA GLY A 131 -10.75 18.27 8.82
C GLY A 131 -10.96 18.31 10.33
N ASP A 132 -10.80 17.16 10.97
CA ASP A 132 -10.87 17.02 12.42
C ASP A 132 -9.53 17.39 13.11
N VAL A 133 -9.49 17.26 14.43
CA VAL A 133 -8.31 17.55 15.26
C VAL A 133 -7.10 16.69 14.90
N VAL A 134 -7.31 15.45 14.43
CA VAL A 134 -6.22 14.58 13.96
C VAL A 134 -5.68 15.13 12.65
N LYS A 135 -6.58 15.48 11.72
CA LYS A 135 -6.21 16.05 10.42
C LYS A 135 -5.45 17.36 10.56
N PHE A 136 -5.81 18.19 11.53
CA PHE A 136 -5.09 19.43 11.83
C PHE A 136 -3.62 19.15 12.15
N LEU A 137 -3.35 18.18 13.03
CA LEU A 137 -1.98 17.81 13.41
C LEU A 137 -1.23 17.11 12.27
N GLU A 138 -1.89 16.29 11.45
CA GLU A 138 -1.26 15.74 10.24
C GLU A 138 -0.73 16.86 9.34
N LEU A 139 -1.50 17.92 9.14
CA LEU A 139 -1.13 19.05 8.29
C LEU A 139 -0.08 19.96 8.95
N GLN A 140 -0.23 20.23 10.25
CA GLN A 140 0.62 21.17 10.98
C GLN A 140 1.99 20.57 11.30
N GLU A 141 2.03 19.34 11.79
CA GLU A 141 3.25 18.64 12.23
C GLU A 141 3.81 17.69 11.15
N LYS A 142 3.15 17.59 9.99
CA LYS A 142 3.52 16.68 8.88
C LYS A 142 3.62 15.22 9.33
N LEU A 143 2.79 14.83 10.29
CA LEU A 143 2.70 13.48 10.82
C LEU A 143 1.78 12.61 9.94
N GLY A 144 2.07 11.31 9.88
CA GLY A 144 1.09 10.34 9.40
C GLY A 144 -0.02 10.13 10.43
N PHE A 145 -1.21 9.71 9.98
CA PHE A 145 -2.39 9.48 10.82
C PHE A 145 -2.10 8.77 12.15
N GLN A 146 -1.31 7.70 12.13
CA GLN A 146 -1.01 6.91 13.34
C GLN A 146 -0.19 7.69 14.37
N ASP A 147 0.78 8.47 13.90
CA ASP A 147 1.62 9.29 14.77
C ASP A 147 0.83 10.50 15.28
N ALA A 148 -0.07 11.07 14.48
CA ALA A 148 -1.00 12.11 14.93
C ALA A 148 -1.96 11.62 16.03
N VAL A 149 -2.52 10.41 15.88
CA VAL A 149 -3.36 9.76 16.91
C VAL A 149 -2.58 9.50 18.20
N ARG A 150 -1.33 9.00 18.10
CA ARG A 150 -0.46 8.79 19.27
C ARG A 150 -0.10 10.10 19.97
N HIS A 151 0.20 11.13 19.19
CA HIS A 151 0.56 12.45 19.69
C HIS A 151 -0.61 13.07 20.49
N LEU A 152 -1.83 13.01 19.95
CA LEU A 152 -3.03 13.44 20.68
C LEU A 152 -3.28 12.59 21.93
N ALA A 153 -3.19 11.27 21.82
CA ALA A 153 -3.45 10.40 22.96
C ALA A 153 -2.48 10.64 24.12
N GLN A 154 -1.18 10.81 23.82
CA GLN A 154 -0.17 11.16 24.81
C GLN A 154 -0.46 12.52 25.46
N LYS A 155 -0.86 13.51 24.67
CA LYS A 155 -1.13 14.87 25.13
C LYS A 155 -2.35 14.96 26.04
N PHE A 156 -3.43 14.24 25.71
CA PHE A 156 -4.66 14.21 26.50
C PHE A 156 -4.64 13.11 27.58
N GLY A 157 -3.50 12.45 27.80
CA GLY A 157 -3.36 11.40 28.83
C GLY A 157 -4.22 10.16 28.56
N LEU A 158 -4.68 9.98 27.33
CA LEU A 158 -5.50 8.85 26.91
C LEU A 158 -4.62 7.62 26.72
N LYS A 159 -4.93 6.57 27.47
CA LYS A 159 -4.32 5.25 27.26
C LYS A 159 -4.75 4.75 25.89
N ILE A 160 -3.81 4.74 24.95
CA ILE A 160 -4.00 4.14 23.63
C ILE A 160 -4.41 2.67 23.84
N PRO A 161 -5.60 2.24 23.37
CA PRO A 161 -6.05 0.88 23.49
C PRO A 161 -4.99 0.01 22.87
N GLU A 162 -4.51 -0.88 23.71
CA GLU A 162 -3.79 -2.02 23.21
C GLU A 162 -4.78 -2.80 22.35
N PRO A 163 -4.41 -3.24 21.14
CA PRO A 163 -5.31 -4.05 20.32
C PRO A 163 -5.90 -5.13 21.22
N GLU A 164 -7.22 -5.25 21.21
CA GLU A 164 -7.90 -6.36 21.90
C GLU A 164 -7.41 -7.66 21.25
N GLY A 165 -6.46 -8.26 21.95
CA GLY A 165 -5.40 -9.07 21.37
C GLY A 165 -4.23 -8.91 22.31
N ASN A 166 -4.40 -9.50 23.50
CA ASN A 166 -3.47 -9.54 24.63
C ASN A 166 -2.02 -9.28 24.15
N ARG A 167 -1.52 -8.03 24.21
CA ARG A 167 -0.21 -7.64 23.63
C ARG A 167 0.92 -8.50 24.20
N GLU A 168 0.76 -8.93 25.45
CA GLU A 168 1.62 -9.91 26.10
C GLU A 168 1.51 -11.28 25.43
N SER A 169 0.30 -11.79 25.18
CA SER A 169 0.09 -13.02 24.37
C SER A 169 0.62 -12.92 22.94
N ASP A 170 0.48 -11.78 22.27
CA ASP A 170 0.98 -11.57 20.91
C ASP A 170 2.51 -11.50 20.89
N ALA A 171 3.13 -10.82 21.86
CA ALA A 171 4.58 -10.78 22.02
C ALA A 171 5.14 -12.17 22.37
N VAL A 172 4.51 -12.87 23.32
CA VAL A 172 4.85 -14.25 23.72
C VAL A 172 4.68 -15.20 22.54
N GLU A 173 3.61 -15.09 21.76
CA GLU A 173 3.42 -15.89 20.57
C GLU A 173 4.50 -15.59 19.53
N ARG A 174 4.81 -14.33 19.26
CA ARG A 174 5.86 -13.95 18.31
C ARG A 174 7.22 -14.50 18.75
N GLU A 175 7.56 -14.40 20.03
CA GLU A 175 8.78 -14.98 20.59
C GLU A 175 8.81 -16.50 20.42
N ALA A 176 7.72 -17.19 20.75
CA ALA A 176 7.59 -18.62 20.56
C ALA A 176 7.73 -19.03 19.09
N LEU A 177 7.14 -18.27 18.16
CA LEU A 177 7.27 -18.48 16.72
C LEU A 177 8.71 -18.26 16.23
N LEU A 178 9.41 -17.24 16.73
CA LEU A 178 10.83 -17.02 16.41
C LEU A 178 11.68 -18.20 16.88
N LYS A 179 11.44 -18.71 18.09
CA LYS A 179 12.14 -19.88 18.63
C LYS A 179 11.87 -21.13 17.77
N VAL A 180 10.62 -21.36 17.36
CA VAL A 180 10.29 -22.45 16.42
C VAL A 180 11.09 -22.34 15.12
N HIS A 181 11.21 -21.13 14.55
CA HIS A 181 11.94 -20.92 13.29
C HIS A 181 13.45 -21.08 13.46
N GLU A 182 14.02 -20.67 14.59
CA GLU A 182 15.43 -20.91 14.93
C GLU A 182 15.74 -22.42 15.02
N ARG A 183 14.88 -23.18 15.72
CA ARG A 183 15.01 -24.64 15.84
C ARG A 183 14.82 -25.33 14.49
N ALA A 184 13.86 -24.89 13.68
CA ALA A 184 13.67 -25.40 12.32
C ALA A 184 14.86 -25.11 11.41
N ALA A 185 15.47 -23.92 11.49
CA ALA A 185 16.67 -23.59 10.72
C ALA A 185 17.83 -24.51 11.10
N SER A 186 18.02 -24.76 12.40
CA SER A 186 19.02 -25.69 12.92
C SER A 186 18.78 -27.13 12.43
N TYR A 187 17.53 -27.59 12.48
CA TYR A 187 17.13 -28.89 11.95
C TYR A 187 17.45 -29.03 10.46
N PHE A 188 17.04 -28.07 9.62
CA PHE A 188 17.27 -28.15 8.18
C PHE A 188 18.76 -28.10 7.83
N ARG A 189 19.58 -27.32 8.54
CA ARG A 189 21.04 -27.32 8.38
C ARG A 189 21.64 -28.69 8.72
N ALA A 190 21.21 -29.30 9.83
CA ALA A 190 21.66 -30.63 10.21
C ALA A 190 21.27 -31.71 9.17
N GLN A 191 20.05 -31.64 8.63
CA GLN A 191 19.60 -32.53 7.55
C GLN A 191 20.40 -32.32 6.26
N LEU A 192 20.80 -31.08 5.96
CA LEU A 192 21.68 -30.81 4.81
C LEU A 192 23.09 -31.36 5.02
N ALA A 193 23.59 -31.44 6.25
CA ALA A 193 24.91 -32.01 6.56
C ALA A 193 24.90 -33.56 6.62
N ALA A 194 23.77 -34.16 7.02
CA ALA A 194 23.61 -35.60 7.15
C ALA A 194 23.78 -36.38 5.83
N ALA A 195 23.89 -37.71 5.90
CA ALA A 195 24.03 -38.58 4.73
C ALA A 195 22.89 -38.36 3.70
N GLY A 196 21.65 -38.18 4.17
CA GLY A 196 20.49 -37.89 3.32
C GLY A 196 20.55 -36.56 2.57
N GLY A 197 21.43 -35.64 2.98
CA GLY A 197 21.66 -34.34 2.33
C GLY A 197 22.60 -34.38 1.12
N ALA A 198 23.12 -35.55 0.73
CA ALA A 198 24.12 -35.67 -0.34
C ALA A 198 23.66 -35.07 -1.69
N ARG A 199 22.44 -35.37 -2.12
CA ARG A 199 21.85 -34.85 -3.37
C ARG A 199 21.61 -33.33 -3.32
N PRO A 200 20.99 -32.74 -2.28
CA PRO A 200 20.91 -31.28 -2.14
C PRO A 200 22.29 -30.59 -2.17
N ARG A 201 23.31 -31.13 -1.49
CA ARG A 201 24.67 -30.59 -1.53
C ARG A 201 25.27 -30.65 -2.93
N GLN A 202 25.02 -31.73 -3.67
CA GLN A 202 25.42 -31.83 -5.08
C GLN A 202 24.73 -30.77 -5.94
N HIS A 203 23.42 -30.57 -5.76
CA HIS A 203 22.66 -29.55 -6.49
C HIS A 203 23.20 -28.13 -6.26
N LEU A 204 23.61 -27.81 -5.02
CA LEU A 204 24.26 -26.54 -4.69
C LEU A 204 25.59 -26.39 -5.45
N ARG A 205 26.42 -27.44 -5.48
CA ARG A 205 27.70 -27.45 -6.22
C ARG A 205 27.50 -27.26 -7.73
N GLU A 206 26.51 -27.95 -8.33
CA GLU A 206 26.16 -27.78 -9.76
C GLU A 206 25.75 -26.34 -10.09
N ARG A 207 25.10 -25.67 -9.13
CA ARG A 207 24.75 -24.25 -9.21
C ARG A 207 25.91 -23.29 -8.94
N GLY A 208 27.04 -23.81 -8.45
CA GLY A 208 28.23 -23.01 -8.12
C GLY A 208 28.16 -22.31 -6.77
N VAL A 209 27.27 -22.76 -5.87
CA VAL A 209 27.18 -22.26 -4.49
C VAL A 209 28.19 -23.04 -3.63
N THR A 210 29.13 -22.31 -3.03
CA THR A 210 30.21 -22.86 -2.20
C THR A 210 29.72 -23.32 -0.82
N ALA A 211 30.54 -24.08 -0.10
CA ALA A 211 30.21 -24.51 1.26
C ALA A 211 30.13 -23.32 2.22
N GLU A 212 31.04 -22.35 2.06
CA GLU A 212 31.11 -21.12 2.82
C GLU A 212 29.84 -20.28 2.61
N THR A 213 29.42 -20.07 1.36
CA THR A 213 28.16 -19.38 1.07
C THR A 213 26.94 -20.18 1.54
N THR A 214 26.98 -21.51 1.48
CA THR A 214 25.91 -22.36 2.01
C THR A 214 25.74 -22.15 3.52
N GLU A 215 26.84 -22.05 4.25
CA GLU A 215 26.86 -21.80 5.70
C GLU A 215 26.43 -20.36 6.03
N GLU A 216 26.98 -19.36 5.33
CA GLU A 216 26.67 -17.94 5.52
C GLU A 216 25.18 -17.64 5.31
N LEU A 217 24.60 -18.20 4.24
CA LEU A 217 23.16 -18.08 3.95
C LEU A 217 22.30 -19.02 4.81
N GLY A 218 22.93 -19.92 5.55
CA GLY A 218 22.24 -20.86 6.44
C GLY A 218 21.36 -21.87 5.72
N LEU A 219 21.71 -22.24 4.48
CA LEU A 219 20.91 -23.14 3.66
C LEU A 219 20.75 -24.51 4.35
N GLY A 220 19.63 -25.17 4.09
CA GLY A 220 19.28 -26.44 4.71
C GLY A 220 18.59 -27.40 3.74
N PHE A 221 18.12 -28.52 4.27
CA PHE A 221 17.37 -29.52 3.52
C PHE A 221 16.16 -30.00 4.32
N ALA A 222 15.00 -30.02 3.68
CA ALA A 222 13.81 -30.68 4.19
C ALA A 222 13.72 -32.08 3.57
N PRO A 223 13.88 -33.16 4.35
CA PRO A 223 13.72 -34.53 3.86
C PRO A 223 12.32 -34.79 3.29
N ARG A 224 12.14 -35.93 2.62
CA ARG A 224 10.81 -36.33 2.09
C ARG A 224 9.85 -36.84 3.17
N SER A 225 10.31 -36.98 4.42
CA SER A 225 9.48 -37.39 5.54
C SER A 225 8.23 -36.50 5.66
N ARG A 226 7.12 -37.08 6.11
CA ARG A 226 5.85 -36.37 6.28
C ARG A 226 5.81 -35.55 7.57
N ASP A 227 6.61 -35.90 8.55
CA ASP A 227 6.54 -35.33 9.90
C ASP A 227 7.89 -35.28 10.63
N GLY A 228 8.99 -35.29 9.87
CA GLY A 228 10.33 -35.27 10.45
C GLY A 228 10.58 -34.01 11.28
N LEU A 229 10.23 -32.84 10.75
CA LEU A 229 10.34 -31.57 11.47
C LEU A 229 9.30 -31.50 12.59
N ARG A 230 8.03 -31.84 12.31
CA ARG A 230 6.95 -31.84 13.30
C ARG A 230 7.31 -32.69 14.52
N GLY A 231 7.82 -33.90 14.30
CA GLY A 231 8.24 -34.84 15.34
C GLY A 231 9.35 -34.26 16.21
N THR A 232 10.41 -33.74 15.59
CA THR A 232 11.51 -33.08 16.32
C THR A 232 11.03 -31.90 17.16
N LEU A 233 10.23 -30.99 16.58
CA LEU A 233 9.74 -29.83 17.31
C LEU A 233 8.77 -30.20 18.45
N THR A 234 7.97 -31.25 18.25
CA THR A 234 7.07 -31.74 19.30
C THR A 234 7.86 -32.36 20.46
N GLN A 235 8.93 -33.10 20.17
CA GLN A 235 9.85 -33.64 21.18
C GLN A 235 10.58 -32.53 21.95
N GLU A 236 10.84 -31.39 21.30
CA GLU A 236 11.40 -30.18 21.94
C GLU A 236 10.36 -29.37 22.74
N GLY A 237 9.11 -29.83 22.82
CA GLY A 237 8.06 -29.26 23.66
C GLY A 237 7.17 -28.21 22.97
N PHE A 238 7.29 -28.00 21.65
CA PHE A 238 6.40 -27.08 20.93
C PHE A 238 5.04 -27.71 20.67
N GLY A 239 3.97 -27.04 21.13
CA GLY A 239 2.61 -27.50 20.93
C GLY A 239 2.14 -27.38 19.47
N LEU A 240 1.33 -28.35 19.02
CA LEU A 240 0.80 -28.41 17.65
C LEU A 240 0.10 -27.11 17.17
N PRO A 241 -0.72 -26.41 17.99
CA PRO A 241 -1.33 -25.14 17.57
C PRO A 241 -0.31 -24.07 17.16
N LEU A 242 0.80 -23.94 17.90
CA LEU A 242 1.88 -23.00 17.56
C LEU A 242 2.58 -23.42 16.27
N LEU A 243 2.81 -24.73 16.08
CA LEU A 243 3.45 -25.26 14.88
C LEU A 243 2.61 -25.04 13.62
N LEU A 244 1.28 -25.15 13.71
CA LEU A 244 0.37 -24.79 12.62
C LEU A 244 0.42 -23.29 12.31
N ARG A 245 0.39 -22.43 13.33
CA ARG A 245 0.49 -20.96 13.16
C ARG A 245 1.86 -20.50 12.66
N SER A 246 2.91 -21.29 12.86
CA SER A 246 4.25 -21.04 12.29
C SER A 246 4.29 -21.16 10.77
N GLY A 247 3.32 -21.83 10.16
CA GLY A 247 3.31 -22.11 8.73
C GLY A 247 4.34 -23.15 8.29
N LEU A 248 5.10 -23.76 9.21
CA LEU A 248 6.01 -24.87 8.91
C LEU A 248 5.29 -26.22 8.84
N ILE A 249 4.16 -26.34 9.52
CA ILE A 249 3.28 -27.51 9.54
C ILE A 249 1.94 -27.13 8.90
N VAL A 250 1.34 -28.05 8.14
CA VAL A 250 0.02 -27.89 7.53
C VAL A 250 -0.87 -29.06 7.88
N GLU A 251 -2.15 -28.79 8.08
CA GLU A 251 -3.17 -29.81 8.28
C GLU A 251 -3.73 -30.26 6.92
N ARG A 252 -3.88 -31.57 6.72
CA ARG A 252 -4.47 -32.18 5.52
C ARG A 252 -5.95 -32.48 5.71
N GLU A 253 -6.64 -32.74 4.60
CA GLU A 253 -7.99 -33.30 4.61
C GLU A 253 -7.95 -34.64 5.37
N GLY A 254 -8.63 -34.69 6.52
CA GLY A 254 -8.56 -35.81 7.47
C GLY A 254 -7.93 -35.48 8.83
N GLY A 255 -7.43 -34.25 9.05
CA GLY A 255 -6.91 -33.78 10.34
C GLY A 255 -5.45 -34.15 10.61
N GLU A 256 -4.76 -34.75 9.65
CA GLU A 256 -3.36 -35.12 9.79
C GLU A 256 -2.45 -33.90 9.60
N ALA A 257 -1.65 -33.58 10.62
CA ALA A 257 -0.65 -32.52 10.57
C ALA A 257 0.69 -33.03 9.98
N VAL A 258 1.14 -32.41 8.89
CA VAL A 258 2.34 -32.80 8.15
C VAL A 258 3.28 -31.61 7.90
N ASP A 259 4.56 -31.88 7.74
CA ASP A 259 5.58 -30.88 7.39
C ASP A 259 5.23 -30.20 6.07
N ARG A 260 5.18 -28.87 6.01
CA ARG A 260 4.88 -28.13 4.78
C ARG A 260 5.92 -28.36 3.69
N PHE A 261 7.19 -28.29 4.08
CA PHE A 261 8.33 -28.43 3.18
C PHE A 261 8.83 -29.87 3.21
N ARG A 262 8.89 -30.52 2.04
CA ARG A 262 9.32 -31.91 1.90
C ARG A 262 10.12 -32.10 0.63
N GLY A 263 11.25 -32.78 0.71
CA GLY A 263 12.16 -33.02 -0.42
C GLY A 263 12.69 -31.75 -1.07
N ARG A 264 12.90 -30.68 -0.30
CA ARG A 264 13.26 -29.35 -0.81
C ARG A 264 14.56 -28.85 -0.21
N LEU A 265 15.36 -28.16 -1.01
CA LEU A 265 16.42 -27.31 -0.50
C LEU A 265 15.78 -26.11 0.21
N MET A 266 16.20 -25.87 1.45
CA MET A 266 15.65 -24.85 2.33
C MET A 266 16.51 -23.61 2.34
N VAL A 267 15.87 -22.45 2.17
CA VAL A 267 16.49 -21.12 2.20
C VAL A 267 15.85 -20.35 3.36
N PRO A 268 16.54 -20.12 4.49
CA PRO A 268 15.98 -19.34 5.58
C PRO A 268 15.78 -17.89 5.16
N ILE A 269 14.66 -17.29 5.55
CA ILE A 269 14.34 -15.89 5.29
C ILE A 269 14.40 -15.15 6.62
N CYS A 270 15.32 -14.19 6.73
CA CYS A 270 15.53 -13.42 7.94
C CYS A 270 14.83 -12.06 7.86
N ARG A 271 14.41 -11.57 9.03
CA ARG A 271 14.07 -10.16 9.22
C ARG A 271 15.33 -9.30 9.08
N ASP A 272 15.20 -8.02 8.76
CA ASP A 272 16.34 -7.08 8.70
C ASP A 272 17.18 -7.05 9.99
N ALA A 273 16.56 -7.34 11.15
CA ALA A 273 17.25 -7.47 12.44
C ALA A 273 18.08 -8.75 12.62
N GLY A 274 17.93 -9.78 11.76
CA GLY A 274 18.68 -11.04 11.83
C GLY A 274 17.87 -12.32 12.07
N PRO A 275 16.81 -12.33 12.92
CA PRO A 275 16.06 -13.57 13.21
C PRO A 275 15.42 -14.21 11.97
N VAL A 276 15.41 -15.54 11.91
CA VAL A 276 14.70 -16.31 10.88
C VAL A 276 13.19 -16.22 11.13
N ILE A 277 12.44 -15.79 10.13
CA ILE A 277 10.98 -15.56 10.23
C ILE A 277 10.17 -16.38 9.23
N ALA A 278 10.83 -16.97 8.22
CA ALA A 278 10.19 -17.81 7.21
C ALA A 278 11.23 -18.65 6.46
N PHE A 279 10.77 -19.47 5.52
CA PHE A 279 11.62 -20.22 4.62
C PHE A 279 11.11 -20.17 3.18
N GLY A 280 12.04 -20.15 2.24
CA GLY A 280 11.85 -20.58 0.87
C GLY A 280 12.28 -22.04 0.70
N GLY A 281 11.59 -22.77 -0.17
CA GLY A 281 11.83 -24.18 -0.44
C GLY A 281 11.93 -24.45 -1.94
N ARG A 282 13.14 -24.73 -2.42
CA ARG A 282 13.39 -25.08 -3.83
C ARG A 282 13.22 -26.57 -4.06
N ALA A 283 12.38 -26.92 -5.03
CA ALA A 283 12.23 -28.29 -5.51
C ALA A 283 13.56 -28.81 -6.10
N LEU A 284 13.89 -30.06 -5.77
CA LEU A 284 15.08 -30.78 -6.25
C LEU A 284 14.78 -31.73 -7.42
N GLU A 285 13.51 -32.11 -7.58
CA GLU A 285 13.01 -32.91 -8.69
C GLU A 285 12.30 -32.00 -9.71
N SER A 286 12.26 -32.40 -10.97
CA SER A 286 11.59 -31.67 -12.05
C SER A 286 10.06 -31.74 -11.98
N ASP A 287 9.52 -32.85 -11.47
CA ASP A 287 8.07 -33.10 -11.32
C ASP A 287 7.48 -32.46 -10.05
N GLN A 288 8.33 -32.08 -9.09
CA GLN A 288 7.88 -31.51 -7.83
C GLN A 288 7.41 -30.05 -8.00
N GLN A 289 6.09 -29.85 -7.95
CA GLN A 289 5.46 -28.52 -8.00
C GLN A 289 5.05 -27.99 -6.61
N PRO A 290 5.05 -26.66 -6.40
CA PRO A 290 5.67 -25.64 -7.26
C PRO A 290 7.21 -25.71 -7.20
N LYS A 291 7.89 -25.21 -8.24
CA LYS A 291 9.38 -25.12 -8.29
C LYS A 291 9.96 -24.41 -7.07
N TYR A 292 9.34 -23.29 -6.65
CA TYR A 292 9.63 -22.62 -5.38
C TYR A 292 8.36 -22.57 -4.53
N LEU A 293 8.50 -22.92 -3.26
CA LEU A 293 7.45 -22.82 -2.25
C LEU A 293 7.94 -21.89 -1.14
N ASN A 294 7.20 -20.83 -0.82
CA ASN A 294 7.51 -19.98 0.33
C ASN A 294 6.58 -20.32 1.51
N SER A 295 7.02 -19.97 2.72
CA SER A 295 6.14 -19.91 3.89
C SER A 295 4.91 -19.05 3.60
N PRO A 296 3.74 -19.38 4.18
CA PRO A 296 2.55 -18.52 4.11
C PRO A 296 2.78 -17.25 4.96
N GLU A 297 1.84 -16.29 4.88
CA GLU A 297 1.81 -15.17 5.83
C GLU A 297 1.63 -15.69 7.27
N THR A 298 2.35 -15.12 8.22
CA THR A 298 2.26 -15.46 9.65
C THR A 298 2.33 -14.20 10.50
N ALA A 299 2.18 -14.33 11.82
CA ALA A 299 2.36 -13.19 12.72
C ALA A 299 3.77 -12.56 12.57
N ILE A 300 4.81 -13.36 12.34
CA ILE A 300 6.21 -12.89 12.28
C ILE A 300 6.74 -12.64 10.86
N TYR A 301 6.03 -13.09 9.82
CA TYR A 301 6.48 -12.96 8.44
C TYR A 301 5.37 -12.46 7.52
N SER A 302 5.71 -11.41 6.77
CA SER A 302 4.94 -10.96 5.62
C SER A 302 5.82 -10.84 4.40
N LYS A 303 5.44 -11.55 3.33
CA LYS A 303 6.21 -11.60 2.08
C LYS A 303 6.33 -10.21 1.47
N GLY A 304 5.24 -9.46 1.45
CA GLY A 304 5.19 -8.09 0.93
C GLY A 304 5.93 -7.06 1.78
N ARG A 305 6.57 -7.43 2.90
CA ARG A 305 7.32 -6.52 3.78
C ARG A 305 8.75 -6.98 4.05
N THR A 306 9.22 -7.99 3.32
CA THR A 306 10.53 -8.61 3.54
C THR A 306 11.33 -8.61 2.25
N LEU A 307 12.59 -8.20 2.32
CA LEU A 307 13.58 -8.33 1.24
C LEU A 307 14.65 -9.32 1.71
N TYR A 308 14.90 -10.36 0.92
CA TYR A 308 15.87 -11.37 1.27
C TYR A 308 17.29 -10.79 1.25
N GLY A 309 18.09 -11.21 2.24
CA GLY A 309 19.48 -10.83 2.37
C GLY A 309 19.72 -9.43 2.96
N LEU A 310 18.67 -8.63 3.17
CA LEU A 310 18.79 -7.29 3.73
C LEU A 310 19.46 -7.30 5.12
N ASN A 311 19.25 -8.34 5.93
CA ASN A 311 19.94 -8.51 7.22
C ASN A 311 21.46 -8.61 7.09
N LEU A 312 21.95 -9.19 5.98
CA LEU A 312 23.37 -9.36 5.68
C LEU A 312 23.95 -8.10 5.03
N THR A 313 23.17 -7.43 4.16
CA THR A 313 23.71 -6.43 3.23
C THR A 313 23.35 -4.98 3.57
N LYS A 314 22.40 -4.72 4.48
CA LYS A 314 21.94 -3.35 4.84
C LYS A 314 23.08 -2.38 5.22
N GLY A 315 24.12 -2.87 5.91
CA GLY A 315 25.28 -2.07 6.28
C GLY A 315 26.09 -1.64 5.06
N HIS A 316 26.27 -2.55 4.10
CA HIS A 316 26.95 -2.27 2.83
C HIS A 316 26.13 -1.34 1.93
N ILE A 317 24.82 -1.55 1.86
CA ILE A 317 23.89 -0.68 1.12
C ILE A 317 23.99 0.77 1.64
N ARG A 318 23.91 0.96 2.96
CA ARG A 318 24.02 2.28 3.58
C ARG A 318 25.38 2.92 3.33
N ARG A 319 26.48 2.15 3.44
CA ARG A 319 27.84 2.65 3.26
C ARG A 319 28.14 3.02 1.80
N LEU A 320 27.67 2.23 0.85
CA LEU A 320 27.91 2.43 -0.58
C LEU A 320 26.89 3.37 -1.24
N GLY A 321 25.74 3.61 -0.59
CA GLY A 321 24.72 4.55 -1.04
C GLY A 321 23.84 4.03 -2.18
N TYR A 322 23.86 2.73 -2.47
CA TYR A 322 22.98 2.10 -3.45
C TYR A 322 22.68 0.63 -3.09
N ALA A 323 21.61 0.09 -3.66
CA ALA A 323 21.29 -1.34 -3.60
C ALA A 323 21.17 -1.94 -5.01
N VAL A 324 21.58 -3.20 -5.17
CA VAL A 324 21.34 -4.04 -6.35
C VAL A 324 20.14 -4.93 -6.05
N LEU A 325 19.07 -4.79 -6.81
CA LEU A 325 17.85 -5.59 -6.64
C LEU A 325 17.83 -6.71 -7.67
N VAL A 326 17.79 -7.96 -7.19
CA VAL A 326 17.67 -9.18 -8.01
C VAL A 326 16.38 -9.94 -7.70
N GLU A 327 16.01 -10.92 -8.54
CA GLU A 327 14.75 -11.65 -8.38
C GLU A 327 14.85 -12.84 -7.42
N GLY A 328 15.94 -13.61 -7.52
CA GLY A 328 16.04 -14.93 -6.92
C GLY A 328 17.02 -15.03 -5.75
N TYR A 329 16.80 -16.07 -4.92
CA TYR A 329 17.74 -16.44 -3.84
C TYR A 329 19.13 -16.81 -4.37
N PHE A 330 19.21 -17.45 -5.54
CA PHE A 330 20.48 -17.89 -6.12
C PHE A 330 21.25 -16.75 -6.78
N ASP A 331 20.56 -15.76 -7.37
CA ASP A 331 21.20 -14.52 -7.84
C ASP A 331 21.85 -13.80 -6.68
N PHE A 332 21.11 -13.65 -5.57
CA PHE A 332 21.64 -13.11 -4.33
C PHE A 332 22.86 -13.90 -3.84
N ALA A 333 22.76 -15.24 -3.77
CA ALA A 333 23.84 -16.10 -3.30
C ALA A 333 25.12 -15.95 -4.13
N GLN A 334 25.01 -15.97 -5.45
CA GLN A 334 26.15 -15.85 -6.35
C GLN A 334 26.79 -14.46 -6.30
N LEU A 335 26.00 -13.39 -6.15
CA LEU A 335 26.50 -12.03 -6.01
C LEU A 335 27.22 -11.85 -4.67
N LEU A 336 26.62 -12.33 -3.58
CA LEU A 336 27.23 -12.29 -2.25
C LEU A 336 28.56 -13.06 -2.25
N GLN A 337 28.58 -14.28 -2.80
CA GLN A 337 29.78 -15.11 -2.93
C GLN A 337 30.89 -14.42 -3.73
N ALA A 338 30.53 -13.65 -4.76
CA ALA A 338 31.48 -12.88 -5.55
C ALA A 338 31.96 -11.58 -4.86
N GLY A 339 31.52 -11.30 -3.64
CA GLY A 339 31.85 -10.08 -2.91
C GLY A 339 31.12 -8.83 -3.40
N ILE A 340 29.98 -9.01 -4.07
CA ILE A 340 29.08 -7.92 -4.48
C ILE A 340 28.02 -7.77 -3.39
N LEU A 341 28.38 -6.95 -2.40
CA LEU A 341 27.68 -6.90 -1.11
C LEU A 341 26.41 -6.04 -1.04
N PRO A 342 26.19 -4.95 -1.82
CA PRO A 342 24.99 -4.14 -1.66
C PRO A 342 23.78 -4.75 -2.38
N VAL A 343 23.51 -6.05 -2.22
CA VAL A 343 22.47 -6.79 -2.95
C VAL A 343 21.27 -7.14 -2.07
N VAL A 344 20.06 -7.20 -2.63
CA VAL A 344 18.82 -7.72 -2.01
C VAL A 344 17.97 -8.45 -3.05
N ALA A 345 17.09 -9.36 -2.61
CA ALA A 345 16.17 -10.06 -3.52
C ALA A 345 14.68 -9.95 -3.13
N SER A 346 13.81 -9.89 -4.14
CA SER A 346 12.34 -9.90 -3.99
C SER A 346 11.73 -11.30 -3.88
N CYS A 347 12.49 -12.34 -4.26
CA CYS A 347 12.21 -13.76 -4.06
C CYS A 347 10.94 -14.27 -4.75
N GLY A 348 10.82 -13.98 -6.04
CA GLY A 348 9.74 -14.47 -6.89
C GLY A 348 8.38 -13.85 -6.58
N THR A 349 8.38 -12.57 -6.24
CA THR A 349 7.18 -11.72 -6.20
C THR A 349 7.44 -10.39 -6.88
N ALA A 350 6.36 -9.79 -7.39
CA ALA A 350 6.40 -8.38 -7.73
C ALA A 350 6.83 -7.56 -6.50
N LEU A 351 7.74 -6.60 -6.72
CA LEU A 351 8.17 -5.66 -5.70
C LEU A 351 6.95 -4.89 -5.16
N THR A 352 6.86 -4.74 -3.84
CA THR A 352 5.73 -4.05 -3.17
C THR A 352 6.14 -2.67 -2.64
N ALA A 353 5.17 -1.78 -2.44
CA ALA A 353 5.42 -0.48 -1.83
C ALA A 353 6.03 -0.61 -0.43
N GLN A 354 5.62 -1.59 0.37
CA GLN A 354 6.18 -1.76 1.71
C GLN A 354 7.65 -2.25 1.66
N GLN A 355 8.04 -3.02 0.65
CA GLN A 355 9.44 -3.37 0.41
C GLN A 355 10.26 -2.15 -0.04
N THR A 356 9.72 -1.27 -0.89
CA THR A 356 10.42 -0.03 -1.27
C THR A 356 10.58 0.92 -0.08
N HIS A 357 9.55 1.06 0.76
CA HIS A 357 9.62 1.85 1.99
C HIS A 357 10.69 1.30 2.96
N LEU A 358 10.77 -0.03 3.10
CA LEU A 358 11.81 -0.68 3.89
C LEU A 358 13.20 -0.35 3.34
N LEU A 359 13.40 -0.46 2.03
CA LEU A 359 14.68 -0.20 1.37
C LEU A 359 15.08 1.28 1.45
N ARG A 360 14.10 2.21 1.42
CA ARG A 360 14.30 3.66 1.49
C ARG A 360 14.99 4.12 2.77
N ARG A 361 14.88 3.33 3.85
CA ARG A 361 15.59 3.56 5.12
C ARG A 361 17.10 3.44 5.01
N PHE A 362 17.61 2.81 3.94
CA PHE A 362 19.03 2.51 3.76
C PHE A 362 19.65 3.18 2.53
N THR A 363 18.87 3.43 1.47
CA THR A 363 19.34 4.05 0.24
C THR A 363 18.20 4.74 -0.52
N SER A 364 18.53 5.76 -1.30
CA SER A 364 17.66 6.36 -2.31
C SER A 364 17.99 5.92 -3.74
N LYS A 365 19.05 5.12 -3.94
CA LYS A 365 19.50 4.62 -5.24
C LYS A 365 19.39 3.10 -5.35
N VAL A 366 18.82 2.62 -6.45
CA VAL A 366 18.64 1.19 -6.75
C VAL A 366 19.08 0.88 -8.18
N ILE A 367 19.84 -0.20 -8.35
CA ILE A 367 20.18 -0.78 -9.65
C ILE A 367 19.41 -2.09 -9.78
N LEU A 368 18.48 -2.19 -10.73
CA LEU A 368 17.81 -3.45 -11.04
C LEU A 368 18.72 -4.32 -11.89
N SER A 369 18.85 -5.59 -11.51
CA SER A 369 19.54 -6.62 -12.28
C SER A 369 18.64 -7.85 -12.34
N PHE A 370 17.69 -7.82 -13.27
CA PHE A 370 16.67 -8.85 -13.50
C PHE A 370 16.96 -9.62 -14.79
N ASP A 371 16.31 -10.77 -14.95
CA ASP A 371 16.46 -11.60 -16.12
C ASP A 371 15.92 -10.87 -17.37
N PRO A 372 16.62 -10.93 -18.52
CA PRO A 372 16.24 -10.19 -19.72
C PRO A 372 15.07 -10.84 -20.51
N ASP A 373 14.46 -11.91 -20.00
CA ASP A 373 13.35 -12.60 -20.69
C ASP A 373 12.05 -11.76 -20.65
N ALA A 374 11.07 -12.10 -21.51
CA ALA A 374 9.84 -11.32 -21.63
C ALA A 374 9.03 -11.22 -20.33
N ALA A 375 9.10 -12.24 -19.46
CA ALA A 375 8.41 -12.24 -18.17
C ALA A 375 9.12 -11.35 -17.14
N GLY A 376 10.46 -11.42 -17.10
CA GLY A 376 11.35 -10.60 -16.31
C GLY A 376 11.31 -9.13 -16.72
N GLN A 377 11.19 -8.83 -18.02
CA GLN A 377 11.05 -7.45 -18.52
C GLN A 377 9.77 -6.76 -18.01
N GLY A 378 8.64 -7.48 -18.00
CA GLY A 378 7.39 -6.94 -17.46
C GLY A 378 7.46 -6.73 -15.94
N ALA A 379 8.09 -7.65 -15.20
CA ALA A 379 8.29 -7.52 -13.76
C ALA A 379 9.30 -6.42 -13.40
N ALA A 380 10.37 -6.27 -14.18
CA ALA A 380 11.37 -5.22 -14.06
C ALA A 380 10.75 -3.84 -14.28
N ALA A 381 9.96 -3.67 -15.36
CA ALA A 381 9.29 -2.40 -15.65
C ALA A 381 8.36 -1.97 -14.50
N ARG A 382 7.50 -2.87 -14.01
CA ARG A 382 6.63 -2.59 -12.84
C ARG A 382 7.43 -2.23 -11.59
N SER A 383 8.54 -2.92 -11.35
CA SER A 383 9.40 -2.65 -10.19
C SER A 383 10.09 -1.28 -10.31
N CYS A 384 10.61 -0.94 -11.48
CA CYS A 384 11.19 0.37 -11.75
C CYS A 384 10.16 1.50 -11.61
N GLU A 385 8.96 1.33 -12.18
CA GLU A 385 7.89 2.32 -12.07
C GLU A 385 7.45 2.57 -10.62
N LEU A 386 7.39 1.51 -9.81
CA LEU A 386 7.14 1.64 -8.38
C LEU A 386 8.28 2.39 -7.69
N LEU A 387 9.54 2.02 -7.94
CA LEU A 387 10.71 2.67 -7.35
C LEU A 387 10.79 4.16 -7.72
N VAL A 388 10.54 4.51 -8.99
CA VAL A 388 10.48 5.91 -9.44
C VAL A 388 9.36 6.67 -8.71
N ALA A 389 8.17 6.08 -8.60
CA ALA A 389 7.05 6.71 -7.90
C ALA A 389 7.34 6.95 -6.40
N GLU A 390 8.15 6.08 -5.79
CA GLU A 390 8.64 6.18 -4.42
C GLU A 390 9.89 7.07 -4.30
N GLY A 391 10.28 7.74 -5.39
CA GLY A 391 11.33 8.76 -5.44
C GLY A 391 12.76 8.21 -5.43
N PHE A 392 12.98 6.97 -5.88
CA PHE A 392 14.33 6.41 -6.03
C PHE A 392 15.03 6.90 -7.30
N ASP A 393 16.36 7.06 -7.23
CA ASP A 393 17.24 7.05 -8.39
C ASP A 393 17.39 5.60 -8.87
N VAL A 394 16.87 5.30 -10.06
CA VAL A 394 16.75 3.93 -10.55
C VAL A 394 17.62 3.75 -11.78
N ASN A 395 18.53 2.77 -11.72
CA ASN A 395 19.31 2.30 -12.86
C ASN A 395 18.92 0.86 -13.23
N VAL A 396 19.19 0.48 -14.47
CA VAL A 396 19.04 -0.89 -14.98
C VAL A 396 20.38 -1.41 -15.46
N ALA A 397 20.81 -2.54 -14.91
CA ALA A 397 21.94 -3.32 -15.38
C ALA A 397 21.46 -4.30 -16.47
N VAL A 398 21.66 -3.94 -17.74
CA VAL A 398 21.17 -4.73 -18.87
C VAL A 398 22.07 -5.94 -19.10
N LEU A 399 21.55 -7.13 -18.78
CA LEU A 399 22.26 -8.39 -18.98
C LEU A 399 22.18 -8.84 -20.45
N PRO A 400 23.19 -9.57 -20.97
CA PRO A 400 23.12 -10.20 -22.28
C PRO A 400 21.94 -11.18 -22.38
N PRO A 401 21.36 -11.39 -23.58
CA PRO A 401 20.25 -12.32 -23.77
C PRO A 401 20.54 -13.71 -23.20
N GLY A 402 19.58 -14.26 -22.44
CA GLY A 402 19.68 -15.58 -21.82
C GLY A 402 20.63 -15.67 -20.61
N ALA A 403 21.15 -14.55 -20.11
CA ALA A 403 21.92 -14.50 -18.87
C ALA A 403 21.08 -13.98 -17.70
N ASP A 404 21.16 -14.67 -16.56
CA ASP A 404 20.73 -14.20 -15.25
C ASP A 404 21.94 -13.60 -14.48
N PRO A 405 21.74 -12.83 -13.39
CA PRO A 405 22.85 -12.29 -12.60
C PRO A 405 23.81 -13.39 -12.11
N ALA A 406 23.26 -14.51 -11.62
CA ALA A 406 24.03 -15.66 -11.19
C ALA A 406 24.94 -16.22 -12.30
N GLY A 407 24.39 -16.50 -13.47
CA GLY A 407 25.10 -17.04 -14.62
C GLY A 407 26.08 -16.05 -15.23
N PHE A 408 25.77 -14.76 -15.24
CA PHE A 408 26.70 -13.72 -15.70
C PHE A 408 27.96 -13.69 -14.84
N VAL A 409 27.81 -13.60 -13.52
CA VAL A 409 28.95 -13.57 -12.58
C VAL A 409 29.78 -14.84 -12.69
N ARG A 410 29.14 -16.01 -12.81
CA ARG A 410 29.85 -17.28 -12.99
C ARG A 410 30.67 -17.33 -14.28
N LYS A 411 30.17 -16.77 -15.38
CA LYS A 411 30.82 -16.83 -16.69
C LYS A 411 31.86 -15.72 -16.90
N ARG A 412 31.62 -14.52 -16.36
CA ARG A 412 32.40 -13.30 -16.62
C ARG A 412 33.18 -12.79 -15.41
N GLY A 413 32.88 -13.28 -14.22
CA GLY A 413 33.55 -12.88 -12.98
C GLY A 413 32.98 -11.61 -12.34
N ARG A 414 33.52 -11.30 -11.16
CA ARG A 414 33.13 -10.16 -10.33
C ARG A 414 33.35 -8.82 -11.02
N ASP A 415 34.55 -8.60 -11.56
CA ASP A 415 34.95 -7.29 -12.08
C ASP A 415 34.10 -6.89 -13.29
N ALA A 416 33.76 -7.85 -14.15
CA ALA A 416 32.84 -7.62 -15.27
C ALA A 416 31.42 -7.24 -14.80
N TYR A 417 30.95 -7.80 -13.68
CA TYR A 417 29.65 -7.44 -13.13
C TYR A 417 29.69 -6.07 -12.44
N LEU A 418 30.78 -5.73 -11.74
CA LEU A 418 30.97 -4.38 -11.18
C LEU A 418 31.01 -3.32 -12.29
N GLU A 419 31.67 -3.62 -13.40
CA GLU A 419 31.67 -2.76 -14.58
C GLU A 419 30.26 -2.61 -15.15
N LEU A 420 29.48 -3.69 -15.26
CA LEU A 420 28.07 -3.64 -15.67
C LEU A 420 27.23 -2.75 -14.74
N LEU A 421 27.45 -2.81 -13.42
CA LEU A 421 26.78 -1.93 -12.46
C LEU A 421 27.22 -0.46 -12.64
N ARG A 422 28.52 -0.22 -12.89
CA ARG A 422 29.09 1.11 -13.11
C ARG A 422 28.54 1.77 -14.37
N THR A 423 28.37 1.00 -15.44
CA THR A 423 27.80 1.43 -16.72
C THR A 423 26.30 1.19 -16.83
N SER A 424 25.64 0.92 -15.69
CA SER A 424 24.18 0.73 -15.67
C SER A 424 23.47 1.99 -16.14
N ARG A 425 22.36 1.81 -16.86
CA ARG A 425 21.66 2.91 -17.54
C ARG A 425 20.60 3.50 -16.61
N PRO A 426 20.47 4.83 -16.50
CA PRO A 426 19.33 5.44 -15.83
C PRO A 426 18.02 4.93 -16.42
N TYR A 427 17.10 4.47 -15.57
CA TYR A 427 15.88 3.78 -16.00
C TYR A 427 15.01 4.65 -16.91
N LEU A 428 14.86 5.93 -16.57
CA LEU A 428 14.04 6.85 -17.36
C LEU A 428 14.60 7.04 -18.78
N GLU A 429 15.93 7.11 -18.93
CA GLU A 429 16.59 7.15 -20.25
C GLU A 429 16.41 5.84 -21.00
N TYR A 430 16.66 4.72 -20.31
CA TYR A 430 16.48 3.38 -20.86
C TYR A 430 15.06 3.16 -21.39
N LEU A 431 14.05 3.61 -20.63
CA LEU A 431 12.64 3.50 -21.00
C LEU A 431 12.29 4.38 -22.20
N LEU A 432 12.81 5.60 -22.26
CA LEU A 432 12.65 6.50 -23.40
C LEU A 432 13.27 5.89 -24.67
N ASP A 433 14.49 5.36 -24.59
CA ASP A 433 15.17 4.71 -25.71
C ASP A 433 14.39 3.50 -26.21
N ARG A 434 13.94 2.64 -25.29
CA ARG A 434 13.17 1.45 -25.64
C ARG A 434 11.83 1.80 -26.27
N SER A 435 11.07 2.70 -25.65
CA SER A 435 9.75 3.09 -26.15
C SER A 435 9.86 3.80 -27.50
N ALA A 436 10.91 4.61 -27.73
CA ALA A 436 11.19 5.21 -29.04
C ALA A 436 11.50 4.18 -30.12
N ALA A 437 12.16 3.06 -29.78
CA ALA A 437 12.45 1.97 -30.72
C ALA A 437 11.23 1.09 -31.03
N GLU A 438 10.24 1.04 -30.13
CA GLU A 438 8.99 0.28 -30.30
C GLU A 438 7.96 1.00 -31.20
N HIS A 439 8.12 2.30 -31.47
CA HIS A 439 7.19 3.11 -32.24
C HIS A 439 7.87 3.76 -33.45
N ASP A 440 7.14 3.91 -34.56
CA ASP A 440 7.64 4.69 -35.69
C ASP A 440 7.42 6.19 -35.46
N LEU A 441 8.47 6.85 -34.95
CA LEU A 441 8.46 8.29 -34.66
C LEU A 441 8.45 9.17 -35.92
N ALA A 442 8.53 8.62 -37.13
CA ALA A 442 8.30 9.38 -38.36
C ALA A 442 6.81 9.66 -38.58
N THR A 443 5.93 8.80 -38.06
CA THR A 443 4.47 8.95 -38.19
C THR A 443 3.87 9.78 -37.06
N ASP A 444 2.76 10.46 -37.33
CA ASP A 444 2.00 11.19 -36.30
C ASP A 444 1.39 10.22 -35.26
N GLU A 445 0.90 9.06 -35.71
CA GLU A 445 0.37 8.00 -34.84
C GLU A 445 1.44 7.49 -33.87
N GLY A 446 2.60 7.08 -34.38
CA GLY A 446 3.69 6.55 -33.57
C GLY A 446 4.24 7.57 -32.58
N ARG A 447 4.37 8.85 -32.99
CA ARG A 447 4.73 9.94 -32.07
C ARG A 447 3.69 10.11 -30.96
N ARG A 448 2.39 10.11 -31.29
CA ARG A 448 1.33 10.26 -30.28
C ARG A 448 1.31 9.09 -29.29
N GLN A 449 1.48 7.85 -29.76
CA GLN A 449 1.52 6.66 -28.89
C GLN A 449 2.71 6.70 -27.93
N PHE A 450 3.91 7.02 -28.44
CA PHE A 450 5.12 7.22 -27.65
C PHE A 450 4.93 8.28 -26.57
N LEU A 451 4.41 9.46 -26.94
CA LEU A 451 4.16 10.57 -26.01
C LEU A 451 3.16 10.20 -24.93
N THR A 452 2.04 9.59 -25.30
CA THR A 452 0.98 9.20 -24.35
C THR A 452 1.55 8.26 -23.29
N GLY A 453 2.34 7.27 -23.70
CA GLY A 453 3.00 6.36 -22.76
C GLY A 453 4.00 7.06 -21.83
N MET A 454 4.84 7.95 -22.37
CA MET A 454 5.88 8.62 -21.58
C MET A 454 5.34 9.73 -20.67
N LEU A 455 4.25 10.41 -21.05
CA LEU A 455 3.56 11.37 -20.18
C LEU A 455 2.98 10.69 -18.94
N ALA A 456 2.48 9.46 -19.06
CA ALA A 456 2.01 8.67 -17.92
C ALA A 456 3.16 8.33 -16.96
N VAL A 457 4.36 8.08 -17.47
CA VAL A 457 5.57 7.86 -16.65
C VAL A 457 6.00 9.17 -15.98
N ALA A 458 6.01 10.29 -16.71
CA ALA A 458 6.38 11.60 -16.18
C ALA A 458 5.50 12.02 -15.00
N ALA A 459 4.19 11.74 -15.08
CA ALA A 459 3.23 12.00 -13.99
C ALA A 459 3.50 11.17 -12.72
N ARG A 460 4.33 10.13 -12.82
CA ARG A 460 4.71 9.27 -11.68
C ARG A 460 5.94 9.76 -10.92
N ILE A 461 6.77 10.60 -11.54
CA ILE A 461 7.98 11.14 -10.92
C ILE A 461 7.57 12.15 -9.84
N PRO A 462 7.89 11.94 -8.55
CA PRO A 462 7.39 12.78 -7.47
C PRO A 462 8.04 14.17 -7.48
N ASP A 463 9.33 14.25 -7.78
CA ASP A 463 10.10 15.48 -7.66
C ASP A 463 9.97 16.38 -8.91
N PRO A 464 9.78 17.70 -8.76
CA PRO A 464 9.61 18.60 -9.90
C PRO A 464 10.82 18.71 -10.82
N ALA A 465 12.04 18.63 -10.29
CA ALA A 465 13.26 18.79 -11.06
C ALA A 465 13.50 17.59 -11.99
N GLY A 466 13.31 16.37 -11.50
CA GLY A 466 13.36 15.12 -12.25
C GLY A 466 12.26 15.05 -13.30
N ARG A 467 11.06 15.58 -13.00
CA ARG A 467 10.00 15.76 -14.02
C ARG A 467 10.44 16.69 -15.13
N ASP A 468 11.09 17.81 -14.80
CA ASP A 468 11.57 18.79 -15.77
C ASP A 468 12.66 18.20 -16.67
N GLN A 469 13.66 17.54 -16.08
CA GLN A 469 14.73 16.86 -16.81
C GLN A 469 14.20 15.73 -17.71
N PHE A 470 13.17 15.01 -17.26
CA PHE A 470 12.52 13.99 -18.08
C PHE A 470 11.73 14.61 -19.24
N ALA A 471 11.07 15.74 -19.01
CA ALA A 471 10.31 16.47 -20.02
C ALA A 471 11.20 16.95 -21.18
N ASP A 472 12.38 17.52 -20.85
CA ASP A 472 13.38 17.96 -21.81
C ASP A 472 13.83 16.81 -22.74
N ARG A 473 14.22 15.68 -22.14
CA ARG A 473 14.63 14.48 -22.87
C ARG A 473 13.52 13.88 -23.73
N LEU A 474 12.29 13.88 -23.21
CA LEU A 474 11.11 13.42 -23.95
C LEU A 474 10.83 14.31 -25.17
N ALA A 475 10.90 15.64 -25.00
CA ALA A 475 10.70 16.61 -26.07
C ALA A 475 11.72 16.42 -27.21
N HIS A 476 13.01 16.30 -26.85
CA HIS A 476 14.08 16.05 -27.81
C HIS A 476 13.86 14.76 -28.61
N LYS A 477 13.47 13.66 -27.95
CA LYS A 477 13.19 12.38 -28.62
C LYS A 477 11.95 12.39 -29.49
N ALA A 478 10.86 13.00 -28.99
CA ALA A 478 9.60 13.10 -29.72
C ALA A 478 9.64 14.12 -30.87
N ARG A 479 10.70 14.95 -30.93
CA ARG A 479 10.85 16.09 -31.86
C ARG A 479 9.70 17.10 -31.72
N ILE A 480 9.34 17.41 -30.48
CA ILE A 480 8.29 18.36 -30.12
C ILE A 480 8.88 19.43 -29.22
N THR A 481 8.31 20.63 -29.22
CA THR A 481 8.73 21.73 -28.35
C THR A 481 8.53 21.39 -26.87
N GLU A 482 9.52 21.73 -26.05
CA GLU A 482 9.50 21.45 -24.61
C GLU A 482 8.28 22.06 -23.90
N ASP A 483 7.85 23.27 -24.30
CA ASP A 483 6.73 23.97 -23.68
C ASP A 483 5.41 23.17 -23.75
N VAL A 484 5.19 22.47 -24.86
CA VAL A 484 4.00 21.62 -25.07
C VAL A 484 4.08 20.41 -24.14
N ILE A 485 5.24 19.76 -24.05
CA ILE A 485 5.44 18.61 -23.16
C ILE A 485 5.30 19.01 -21.68
N ARG A 486 5.90 20.12 -21.27
CA ARG A 486 5.79 20.64 -19.90
C ARG A 486 4.34 20.99 -19.54
N ALA A 487 3.57 21.55 -20.48
CA ALA A 487 2.15 21.82 -20.27
C ALA A 487 1.33 20.53 -20.07
N GLU A 488 1.57 19.50 -20.89
CA GLU A 488 0.88 18.21 -20.77
C GLU A 488 1.29 17.44 -19.51
N ILE A 489 2.56 17.50 -19.09
CA ILE A 489 3.01 16.92 -17.82
C ILE A 489 2.34 17.62 -16.64
N ARG A 490 2.21 18.94 -16.66
CA ARG A 490 1.48 19.70 -15.63
C ARG A 490 0.02 19.25 -15.56
N LYS A 491 -0.65 19.10 -16.71
CA LYS A 491 -2.04 18.61 -16.79
C LYS A 491 -2.18 17.19 -16.25
N ALA A 492 -1.28 16.27 -16.63
CA ALA A 492 -1.28 14.89 -16.15
C ALA A 492 -0.97 14.78 -14.63
N ALA A 493 -0.04 15.59 -14.11
CA ALA A 493 0.29 15.64 -12.69
C ALA A 493 -0.84 16.25 -11.84
N VAL A 494 -1.54 17.26 -12.37
CA VAL A 494 -2.75 17.83 -11.73
C VAL A 494 -3.86 16.79 -11.71
N ASN A 495 -4.15 16.12 -12.84
CA ASN A 495 -5.16 15.07 -12.93
C ASN A 495 -4.92 13.91 -11.94
N ARG A 496 -3.65 13.55 -11.66
CA ARG A 496 -3.30 12.53 -10.65
C ARG A 496 -3.48 13.02 -9.20
N ARG A 497 -3.29 14.32 -8.91
CA ARG A 497 -3.70 14.91 -7.62
C ARG A 497 -5.22 14.93 -7.46
N THR A 498 -5.96 14.95 -8.56
CA THR A 498 -7.43 14.81 -8.60
C THR A 498 -7.90 13.36 -8.49
N GLU A 499 -7.01 12.37 -8.58
CA GLU A 499 -7.29 10.95 -8.33
C GLU A 499 -6.95 10.56 -6.88
N LEU A 500 -7.60 11.20 -5.91
CA LEU A 500 -8.05 10.45 -4.75
C LEU A 500 -9.10 9.48 -5.28
N THR A 501 -8.74 8.20 -5.39
CA THR A 501 -9.66 7.13 -5.78
C THR A 501 -10.92 7.25 -4.92
N SER A 502 -12.02 7.64 -5.57
CA SER A 502 -13.39 7.78 -5.07
C SER A 502 -14.02 6.44 -4.66
N ARG A 503 -13.20 5.49 -4.19
CA ARG A 503 -13.59 4.12 -3.87
C ARG A 503 -13.76 3.86 -2.38
N GLU A 504 -13.66 4.87 -1.53
CA GLU A 504 -13.95 4.76 -0.08
C GLU A 504 -14.78 5.95 0.46
N LEU A 505 -15.68 6.51 -0.36
CA LEU A 505 -16.81 7.29 0.15
C LEU A 505 -18.11 6.62 -0.35
N PRO A 506 -19.00 6.15 0.54
CA PRO A 506 -20.30 5.66 0.12
C PRO A 506 -21.07 6.82 -0.54
N GLY A 507 -21.42 6.70 -1.82
CA GLY A 507 -22.51 7.49 -2.45
C GLY A 507 -22.16 8.59 -3.47
N PHE A 508 -20.90 8.98 -3.68
CA PHE A 508 -20.63 10.15 -4.55
C PHE A 508 -20.83 9.94 -6.06
N GLY A 509 -20.81 8.69 -6.53
CA GLY A 509 -20.94 8.35 -7.95
C GLY A 509 -22.35 8.53 -8.53
N GLN A 510 -23.37 8.74 -7.70
CA GLN A 510 -24.78 8.78 -8.12
C GLN A 510 -25.43 10.18 -8.07
N VAL A 511 -24.78 11.19 -7.50
CA VAL A 511 -25.34 12.55 -7.38
C VAL A 511 -25.26 13.27 -8.74
N ARG A 512 -26.41 13.74 -9.25
CA ARG A 512 -26.51 14.41 -10.56
C ARG A 512 -25.79 15.77 -10.57
N GLN A 513 -25.40 16.25 -11.75
CA GLN A 513 -24.75 17.57 -11.90
C GLN A 513 -25.64 18.71 -11.41
N ALA A 514 -26.96 18.63 -11.62
CA ALA A 514 -27.92 19.62 -11.14
C ALA A 514 -28.03 19.66 -9.60
N GLU A 515 -27.96 18.49 -8.92
CA GLU A 515 -27.89 18.40 -7.45
C GLU A 515 -26.60 19.06 -6.94
N LYS A 516 -25.45 18.74 -7.56
CA LYS A 516 -24.15 19.34 -7.23
C LYS A 516 -24.13 20.85 -7.42
N GLY A 517 -24.73 21.36 -8.49
CA GLY A 517 -24.81 22.79 -8.78
C GLY A 517 -25.62 23.56 -7.73
N LEU A 518 -26.77 23.03 -7.30
CA LEU A 518 -27.55 23.64 -6.22
C LEU A 518 -26.81 23.60 -4.88
N LEU A 519 -26.17 22.48 -4.52
CA LEU A 519 -25.37 22.37 -3.30
C LEU A 519 -24.15 23.31 -3.31
N TRP A 520 -23.51 23.49 -4.47
CA TRP A 520 -22.44 24.45 -4.65
C TRP A 520 -22.95 25.89 -4.42
N ALA A 521 -24.10 26.23 -5.01
CA ALA A 521 -24.73 27.54 -4.83
C ALA A 521 -25.12 27.80 -3.37
N MET A 522 -25.58 26.78 -2.61
CA MET A 522 -25.85 26.93 -1.17
C MET A 522 -24.63 27.43 -0.36
N VAL A 523 -23.41 27.13 -0.80
CA VAL A 523 -22.19 27.45 -0.08
C VAL A 523 -21.53 28.74 -0.58
N HIS A 524 -21.45 28.91 -1.90
CA HIS A 524 -20.74 30.04 -2.51
C HIS A 524 -21.65 31.24 -2.83
N GLU A 525 -22.93 31.00 -3.13
CA GLU A 525 -23.92 31.99 -3.56
C GLU A 525 -25.27 31.75 -2.85
N PRO A 526 -25.32 31.83 -1.51
CA PRO A 526 -26.43 31.30 -0.71
C PRO A 526 -27.78 31.95 -1.02
N ALA A 527 -27.80 33.23 -1.39
CA ALA A 527 -29.03 33.94 -1.76
C ALA A 527 -29.65 33.38 -3.05
N ASP A 528 -28.85 33.26 -4.11
CA ASP A 528 -29.29 32.77 -5.42
C ASP A 528 -29.65 31.28 -5.36
N GLY A 529 -28.87 30.51 -4.60
CA GLY A 529 -29.18 29.12 -4.35
C GLY A 529 -30.52 28.94 -3.63
N LEU A 530 -30.79 29.68 -2.53
CA LEU A 530 -32.04 29.55 -1.77
C LEU A 530 -33.25 30.00 -2.59
N GLN A 531 -33.08 31.04 -3.39
CA GLN A 531 -34.11 31.50 -4.32
C GLN A 531 -34.46 30.42 -5.34
N ALA A 532 -33.44 29.81 -5.95
CA ALA A 532 -33.63 28.72 -6.90
C ALA A 532 -34.29 27.49 -6.26
N LEU A 533 -33.81 27.07 -5.09
CA LEU A 533 -34.36 25.95 -4.32
C LEU A 533 -35.83 26.18 -3.91
N GLY A 534 -36.20 27.44 -3.61
CA GLY A 534 -37.56 27.83 -3.25
C GLY A 534 -38.56 27.77 -4.41
N THR A 535 -38.10 27.58 -5.65
CA THR A 535 -38.96 27.40 -6.83
C THR A 535 -39.28 25.95 -7.13
N LEU A 536 -38.53 25.00 -6.55
CA LEU A 536 -38.79 23.58 -6.68
C LEU A 536 -39.97 23.19 -5.76
N ALA A 537 -40.82 22.27 -6.22
CA ALA A 537 -41.84 21.64 -5.39
C ALA A 537 -41.24 20.47 -4.59
N ASP A 538 -42.02 19.81 -3.74
CA ASP A 538 -41.55 18.63 -2.97
C ASP A 538 -41.39 17.41 -3.88
N GLU A 539 -42.24 17.27 -4.90
CA GLU A 539 -42.15 16.16 -5.86
C GLU A 539 -40.88 16.26 -6.74
N ASP A 540 -40.32 17.46 -6.87
CA ASP A 540 -39.06 17.70 -7.59
C ASP A 540 -37.83 17.18 -6.81
N LEU A 541 -37.94 17.01 -5.49
CA LEU A 541 -36.87 16.49 -4.62
C LEU A 541 -36.93 14.97 -4.42
N GLU A 542 -38.09 14.38 -4.68
CA GLU A 542 -38.30 12.95 -4.50
C GLU A 542 -37.29 12.14 -5.33
N GLY A 543 -36.66 11.13 -4.72
CA GLY A 543 -35.69 10.26 -5.39
C GLY A 543 -34.32 10.88 -5.68
N LEU A 544 -34.07 12.13 -5.26
CA LEU A 544 -32.73 12.72 -5.27
C LEU A 544 -31.87 12.16 -4.13
N GLN A 545 -30.58 11.99 -4.40
CA GLN A 545 -29.64 11.52 -3.37
C GLN A 545 -29.37 12.61 -2.33
N THR A 546 -29.56 13.88 -2.71
CA THR A 546 -29.35 15.04 -1.84
C THR A 546 -30.66 15.63 -1.30
N ALA A 547 -31.79 14.91 -1.39
CA ALA A 547 -33.11 15.42 -1.02
C ALA A 547 -33.13 16.01 0.41
N HIS A 548 -32.67 15.25 1.40
CA HIS A 548 -32.64 15.70 2.79
C HIS A 548 -31.76 16.95 2.99
N ILE A 549 -30.64 17.07 2.28
CA ILE A 549 -29.77 18.26 2.36
C ILE A 549 -30.50 19.50 1.87
N LEU A 550 -31.22 19.36 0.75
CA LEU A 550 -32.00 20.44 0.14
C LEU A 550 -33.23 20.81 1.00
N GLU A 551 -33.89 19.83 1.61
CA GLU A 551 -34.98 20.06 2.57
C GLU A 551 -34.51 20.84 3.79
N VAL A 552 -33.39 20.43 4.39
CA VAL A 552 -32.77 21.15 5.51
C VAL A 552 -32.45 22.59 5.10
N ALA A 553 -31.89 22.81 3.91
CA ALA A 553 -31.62 24.16 3.40
C ALA A 553 -32.89 25.01 3.24
N ARG A 554 -34.02 24.43 2.79
CA ARG A 554 -35.31 25.13 2.72
C ARG A 554 -35.77 25.63 4.08
N THR A 555 -35.59 24.85 5.15
CA THR A 555 -35.97 25.26 6.52
C THR A 555 -35.18 26.44 7.08
N LEU A 556 -34.12 26.85 6.39
CA LEU A 556 -33.24 27.96 6.77
C LEU A 556 -33.50 29.24 5.97
N ARG A 557 -34.38 29.19 4.98
CA ARG A 557 -34.67 30.30 4.05
C ARG A 557 -35.07 31.61 4.75
N ASP A 558 -35.88 31.52 5.80
CA ASP A 558 -36.48 32.68 6.46
C ASP A 558 -35.75 33.07 7.77
N LYS A 559 -34.59 32.47 8.05
CA LYS A 559 -33.81 32.73 9.26
C LYS A 559 -32.65 33.66 8.95
N SER A 560 -32.45 34.68 9.78
CA SER A 560 -31.28 35.57 9.71
C SER A 560 -30.00 34.85 10.17
N VAL A 561 -29.54 33.84 9.43
CA VAL A 561 -28.39 33.00 9.74
C VAL A 561 -27.43 32.90 8.56
N GLU A 562 -26.13 32.74 8.84
CA GLU A 562 -25.12 32.41 7.82
C GLU A 562 -25.42 31.02 7.25
N LEU A 563 -26.06 30.95 6.08
CA LEU A 563 -26.59 29.70 5.49
C LEU A 563 -25.56 28.57 5.44
N PRO A 564 -24.31 28.76 4.97
CA PRO A 564 -23.35 27.65 4.92
C PRO A 564 -23.10 27.06 6.31
N ALA A 565 -22.81 27.90 7.31
CA ALA A 565 -22.56 27.45 8.68
C ALA A 565 -23.80 26.75 9.28
N ALA A 566 -24.98 27.35 9.11
CA ALA A 566 -26.25 26.86 9.62
C ALA A 566 -26.73 25.55 8.95
N LEU A 567 -26.41 25.37 7.67
CA LEU A 567 -26.69 24.16 6.91
C LEU A 567 -25.75 23.04 7.38
N PHE A 568 -24.44 23.29 7.42
CA PHE A 568 -23.47 22.36 7.98
C PHE A 568 -23.77 21.97 9.43
N GLU A 569 -24.49 22.79 10.20
CA GLU A 569 -24.94 22.52 11.58
C GLU A 569 -26.04 21.48 11.71
N ARG A 570 -26.83 21.28 10.65
CA ARG A 570 -28.01 20.43 10.69
C ARG A 570 -27.85 19.12 9.93
N LEU A 571 -26.76 18.99 9.16
CA LEU A 571 -26.45 17.78 8.39
C LEU A 571 -25.71 16.76 9.23
N ASN A 572 -25.98 15.48 8.97
CA ASN A 572 -25.17 14.40 9.54
C ASN A 572 -23.79 14.32 8.86
N SER A 573 -22.88 13.50 9.41
CA SER A 573 -21.50 13.39 8.92
C SER A 573 -21.38 12.99 7.44
N SER A 574 -22.29 12.15 6.95
CA SER A 574 -22.30 11.71 5.55
C SER A 574 -22.77 12.84 4.62
N GLU A 575 -23.81 13.56 5.01
CA GLU A 575 -24.37 14.68 4.26
C GLU A 575 -23.43 15.89 4.23
N ALA A 576 -22.77 16.17 5.35
CA ALA A 576 -21.76 17.22 5.43
C ALA A 576 -20.58 16.92 4.50
N GLN A 577 -20.19 15.66 4.33
CA GLN A 577 -19.19 15.26 3.34
C GLN A 577 -19.68 15.48 1.90
N VAL A 578 -20.96 15.17 1.62
CA VAL A 578 -21.59 15.43 0.31
C VAL A 578 -21.63 16.93 -0.01
N LEU A 579 -22.05 17.75 0.94
CA LEU A 579 -22.04 19.22 0.78
C LEU A 579 -20.62 19.76 0.59
N SER A 580 -19.66 19.30 1.40
CA SER A 580 -18.25 19.75 1.32
C SER A 580 -17.62 19.42 -0.03
N ALA A 581 -17.81 18.21 -0.53
CA ALA A 581 -17.23 17.81 -1.80
C ALA A 581 -17.96 18.43 -3.01
N ALA A 582 -19.26 18.73 -2.92
CA ALA A 582 -19.95 19.55 -3.92
C ALA A 582 -19.42 21.00 -3.94
N ALA A 583 -19.11 21.57 -2.76
CA ALA A 583 -18.60 22.92 -2.61
C ALA A 583 -17.09 23.07 -2.91
N ALA A 584 -16.32 21.99 -2.99
CA ALA A 584 -14.87 22.05 -3.20
C ALA A 584 -14.46 22.56 -4.61
N GLY A 585 -15.39 22.58 -5.57
CA GLY A 585 -15.14 23.09 -6.93
C GLY A 585 -14.93 24.61 -6.95
N ARG A 586 -13.87 25.08 -7.63
CA ARG A 586 -13.61 26.53 -7.80
C ARG A 586 -14.55 27.22 -8.79
N LEU A 587 -15.31 26.45 -9.57
CA LEU A 587 -16.26 26.93 -10.57
C LEU A 587 -17.62 26.27 -10.34
N ALA A 588 -18.70 27.03 -10.52
CA ALA A 588 -20.06 26.51 -10.46
C ALA A 588 -20.28 25.43 -11.53
N PRO A 589 -20.81 24.23 -11.18
CA PRO A 589 -21.13 23.19 -12.16
C PRO A 589 -22.17 23.62 -13.20
N ALA A 590 -23.12 24.47 -12.80
CA ALA A 590 -24.15 25.11 -13.61
C ALA A 590 -24.78 26.25 -12.78
N PRO A 591 -25.39 27.26 -13.42
CA PRO A 591 -26.09 28.30 -12.70
C PRO A 591 -27.36 27.75 -11.99
N PRO A 592 -27.81 28.35 -10.88
CA PRO A 592 -28.90 27.80 -10.06
C PRO A 592 -30.22 27.58 -10.82
N ASP A 593 -30.56 28.47 -11.76
CA ASP A 593 -31.74 28.38 -12.60
C ASP A 593 -31.70 27.17 -13.56
N ALA A 594 -30.53 26.89 -14.14
CA ALA A 594 -30.32 25.72 -14.99
C ALA A 594 -30.42 24.41 -14.18
N CYS A 595 -29.94 24.43 -12.93
CA CYS A 595 -30.08 23.29 -12.03
C CYS A 595 -31.55 22.99 -11.71
N VAL A 596 -32.35 24.02 -11.42
CA VAL A 596 -33.81 23.88 -11.20
C VAL A 596 -34.51 23.30 -12.43
N ARG A 597 -34.23 23.82 -13.63
CA ARG A 597 -34.82 23.29 -14.88
C ARG A 597 -34.46 21.81 -15.07
N ALA A 598 -33.19 21.45 -14.82
CA ALA A 598 -32.73 20.08 -14.93
C ALA A 598 -33.41 19.13 -13.92
N LEU A 599 -33.63 19.55 -12.67
CA LEU A 599 -34.33 18.73 -11.67
C LEU A 599 -35.83 18.54 -11.99
N ARG A 600 -36.52 19.60 -12.43
CA ARG A 600 -37.92 19.49 -12.90
C ARG A 600 -38.05 18.54 -14.09
N ARG A 601 -37.09 18.60 -15.02
CA ARG A 601 -37.05 17.67 -16.15
C ARG A 601 -36.90 16.22 -15.69
N VAL A 602 -36.03 15.95 -14.70
CA VAL A 602 -35.88 14.60 -14.12
C VAL A 602 -37.19 14.10 -13.50
N ARG A 603 -37.94 14.96 -12.79
CA ARG A 603 -39.28 14.62 -12.28
C ARG A 603 -40.24 14.28 -13.43
N PHE A 604 -40.36 15.15 -14.43
CA PHE A 604 -41.32 14.92 -15.53
C PHE A 604 -40.97 13.68 -16.35
N GLU A 605 -39.69 13.40 -16.58
CA GLU A 605 -39.23 12.16 -17.23
C GLU A 605 -39.59 10.91 -16.38
N ARG A 606 -39.47 11.00 -15.04
CA ARG A 606 -39.90 9.92 -14.12
C ARG A 606 -41.41 9.70 -14.18
N GLU A 607 -42.21 10.76 -14.08
CA GLU A 607 -43.68 10.69 -14.17
C GLU A 607 -44.10 10.11 -15.52
N GLN A 608 -43.48 10.55 -16.62
CA GLN A 608 -43.75 10.05 -17.96
C GLN A 608 -43.46 8.55 -18.08
N ALA A 609 -42.33 8.09 -17.53
CA ALA A 609 -41.97 6.67 -17.54
C ALA A 609 -42.90 5.82 -16.66
N GLN A 610 -43.48 6.38 -15.60
CA GLN A 610 -44.50 5.70 -14.79
C GLN A 610 -45.82 5.59 -15.56
N VAL A 611 -46.26 6.68 -16.21
CA VAL A 611 -47.46 6.67 -17.05
C VAL A 611 -47.32 5.68 -18.22
N GLN A 612 -46.14 5.62 -18.86
CA GLN A 612 -45.89 4.66 -19.93
C GLN A 612 -46.02 3.21 -19.45
N ARG A 613 -45.42 2.88 -18.30
CA ARG A 613 -45.51 1.53 -17.73
C ARG A 613 -46.95 1.13 -17.41
N GLU A 614 -47.78 2.08 -16.97
CA GLU A 614 -49.18 1.80 -16.69
C GLU A 614 -49.98 1.60 -17.99
N ILE A 615 -49.69 2.36 -19.06
CA ILE A 615 -50.28 2.12 -20.39
C ILE A 615 -49.93 0.71 -20.88
N ASP A 616 -48.65 0.33 -20.82
CA ASP A 616 -48.17 -0.99 -21.28
C ASP A 616 -48.88 -2.12 -20.51
N ARG A 617 -48.98 -1.97 -19.18
CA ARG A 617 -49.68 -2.90 -18.29
C ARG A 617 -51.16 -3.07 -18.64
N LEU A 618 -51.87 -1.96 -18.88
CA LEU A 618 -53.30 -2.01 -19.21
C LEU A 618 -53.55 -2.61 -20.60
N GLN A 619 -52.64 -2.38 -21.55
CA GLN A 619 -52.70 -2.98 -22.88
C GLN A 619 -52.52 -4.51 -22.83
N GLU A 620 -51.63 -5.00 -21.98
CA GLU A 620 -51.43 -6.45 -21.75
C GLU A 620 -52.65 -7.14 -21.11
N LEU A 621 -53.42 -6.42 -20.29
CA LEU A 621 -54.61 -6.94 -19.61
C LEU A 621 -55.88 -6.98 -20.48
N GLY A 622 -55.81 -6.46 -21.71
CA GLY A 622 -56.91 -6.47 -22.69
C GLY A 622 -57.45 -5.06 -22.95
N ALA A 623 -56.98 -4.44 -24.04
CA ALA A 623 -57.23 -3.03 -24.37
C ALA A 623 -58.73 -2.61 -24.37
N GLU A 624 -59.63 -3.45 -24.89
CA GLU A 624 -61.06 -3.12 -25.04
C GLU A 624 -61.79 -2.88 -23.70
N ALA A 625 -61.30 -3.45 -22.59
CA ALA A 625 -61.89 -3.25 -21.27
C ALA A 625 -61.42 -1.95 -20.57
N TYR A 626 -60.31 -1.38 -21.01
CA TYR A 626 -59.63 -0.25 -20.37
C TYR A 626 -59.40 0.96 -21.29
N ASP A 627 -60.05 0.99 -22.46
CA ASP A 627 -59.86 2.03 -23.49
C ASP A 627 -60.01 3.47 -22.96
N ARG A 628 -60.93 3.71 -22.01
CA ARG A 628 -61.08 5.05 -21.40
C ARG A 628 -59.87 5.44 -20.55
N GLU A 629 -59.39 4.54 -19.70
CA GLU A 629 -58.25 4.77 -18.81
C GLU A 629 -56.94 4.91 -19.61
N ILE A 630 -56.76 4.09 -20.65
CA ILE A 630 -55.62 4.18 -21.56
C ILE A 630 -55.61 5.55 -22.28
N ASN A 631 -56.76 6.03 -22.76
CA ASN A 631 -56.85 7.34 -23.41
C ASN A 631 -56.51 8.51 -22.45
N GLU A 632 -56.94 8.44 -21.19
CA GLU A 632 -56.60 9.44 -20.17
C GLU A 632 -55.09 9.45 -19.87
N LEU A 633 -54.47 8.28 -19.74
CA LEU A 633 -53.02 8.16 -19.55
C LEU A 633 -52.23 8.69 -20.76
N TRP A 634 -52.71 8.47 -21.99
CA TRP A 634 -52.12 9.06 -23.19
C TRP A 634 -52.17 10.59 -23.19
N GLN A 635 -53.30 11.19 -22.76
CA GLN A 635 -53.39 12.64 -22.61
C GLN A 635 -52.43 13.16 -21.54
N ARG A 636 -52.32 12.47 -20.40
CA ARG A 636 -51.36 12.82 -19.34
C ARG A 636 -49.91 12.71 -19.82
N ARG A 637 -49.56 11.67 -20.57
CA ARG A 637 -48.23 11.50 -21.18
C ARG A 637 -47.90 12.64 -22.15
N LYS A 638 -48.87 13.09 -22.96
CA LYS A 638 -48.71 14.21 -23.89
C LYS A 638 -48.51 15.55 -23.15
N GLN A 639 -49.22 15.77 -22.05
CA GLN A 639 -49.03 16.95 -21.20
C GLN A 639 -47.62 16.98 -20.58
N LEU A 640 -47.13 15.85 -20.07
CA LEU A 640 -45.78 15.74 -19.50
C LEU A 640 -44.68 15.98 -20.56
N LEU A 641 -44.86 15.51 -21.78
CA LEU A 641 -43.96 15.82 -22.90
C LEU A 641 -43.87 17.32 -23.17
N HIS A 642 -45.01 18.01 -23.22
CA HIS A 642 -45.04 19.45 -23.43
C HIS A 642 -44.34 20.21 -22.29
N GLN A 643 -44.49 19.74 -21.04
CA GLN A 643 -43.80 20.30 -19.88
C GLN A 643 -42.27 20.07 -19.92
N ILE A 644 -41.80 18.93 -20.45
CA ILE A 644 -40.37 18.66 -20.66
C ILE A 644 -39.79 19.58 -21.75
N GLU A 645 -40.52 19.75 -22.86
CA GLU A 645 -40.12 20.62 -23.97
C GLU A 645 -40.04 22.09 -23.55
N ALA A 646 -40.94 22.54 -22.67
CA ALA A 646 -40.94 23.91 -22.12
C ALA A 646 -39.79 24.21 -21.14
N LEU A 647 -38.99 23.20 -20.74
CA LEU A 647 -37.82 23.35 -19.86
C LEU A 647 -36.47 23.40 -20.61
N VAL A 648 -36.49 23.16 -21.94
CA VAL A 648 -35.34 23.32 -22.85
C VAL A 648 -35.23 24.78 -23.25
#